data_AF-A0A644X914-F1
#
_entry.id   AF-A0A644X914-F1
#
_cell.length_a   1.000
_cell.length_b   1.000
_cell.length_c   1.000
_cell.angle_alpha   90.00
_cell.angle_beta   90.00
_cell.angle_gamma   90.00
#
_symmetry.space_group_name_H-M   'P 1'
#
loop_
_entity.id
_entity.type
_entity.pdbx_description
1 polymer ?
#
loop_
_entity_poly.entity_id
_entity_poly.type
_entity_poly.pdbx_seq_one_letter_code
_entity_poly.pdbx_strand_id
1 'polypeptide(L)'
;MTIRPATLPAANAAVDFNNARYTSWENMTIDASAFTTAYGISINNVCRDITINGNVINMPDVSTGTTNVTGIYDNSLLDTNLVVTNNTINDGSYGMYIRGTGTGDLQSGTIISDNVVEGFSYYGINAYYLKVPVISGNYLHTESNVYSTLYGIYAGYCDDGLQVTDNQIYLLAAQNGYGLELYYNDGLALSPSIVANNFVSMKGDGSSTSYAVYHYSNTYMNFVFNSVDLSDTYASSRAFYVSGGSNNILKNNILSASGGAFATYFSSTTSITESDYNDLYTTGSVLGYYSGNQADLTAWQTASSKDANSISSDPMFMANDDLHVFMPTLNAAATPISGITTDIDGDLRDATTPDIGADEFTPMNINLGIIQLLKPVNDFCKTSESDTVAVRIFNYGATTATSFTVTYEQNGVVAGTENWTGSLVSGAGTDVEFASTFTPQAGWNNIKIYVSIAGDGDNTNDTVSIFYKGIPEEAVPYSDDFETNDFWGSNITADGWELGVPAGAVINSAYSPDLAWKTNIDGTYANNQTIVLYTPVFSFIHAYNAQLSFWHWYDTDASDGGYIQYTANGGTTWNNLGTLNDPTGTNWAPSNVSTGYGWSGNSGGWVYSSIDLSFLNFNPFETQFRFIFYSNSIGTNGDGWAIDNFEIIIPQADIDAGVVEIVSPAGMLTPGVQEPITVKITNYGTNTLTSIPVVAKANTGQPPITATWTGTLASGDTTTFTFPTNYTPVSVSDFSFCSYTDIATDFIAYNDTTCVDLQTNVGIEDNNLTAISLNPNPADDYTMLEFEAGTTDNAVLTITTNEGKRVRETIVNISAGMNNIRIETADLAPGLYHWNLRSNSSNGEGKLIITR
;
A
#
# COMPACT_ATOMS: atom_id res chain seq x y z
N MET A 1 1.98 -50.12 1.49
CA MET A 1 2.49 -50.75 0.24
C MET A 1 1.77 -50.09 -0.92
N THR A 2 2.44 -49.86 -2.07
CA THR A 2 1.84 -49.15 -3.21
C THR A 2 1.46 -50.12 -4.33
N ILE A 3 0.23 -50.05 -4.81
CA ILE A 3 -0.28 -50.72 -6.00
C ILE A 3 -0.34 -49.69 -7.11
N ARG A 4 0.46 -49.92 -8.16
CA ARG A 4 0.48 -49.10 -9.36
C ARG A 4 0.32 -50.02 -10.58
N PRO A 5 -0.90 -50.22 -11.09
CA PRO A 5 -1.13 -51.12 -12.21
C PRO A 5 -0.44 -50.58 -13.47
N ALA A 6 0.20 -51.47 -14.25
CA ALA A 6 0.70 -51.09 -15.57
C ALA A 6 -0.42 -51.06 -16.63
N THR A 7 -1.49 -51.83 -16.40
CA THR A 7 -2.73 -51.86 -17.21
C THR A 7 -3.91 -52.16 -16.29
N LEU A 8 -5.09 -51.61 -16.60
CA LEU A 8 -6.33 -51.94 -15.89
C LEU A 8 -7.02 -53.17 -16.50
N PRO A 9 -7.64 -54.03 -15.67
CA PRO A 9 -8.47 -55.15 -16.13
C PRO A 9 -9.81 -54.68 -16.73
N ALA A 10 -10.63 -55.62 -17.22
CA ALA A 10 -11.92 -55.32 -17.87
C ALA A 10 -12.92 -54.53 -16.99
N ALA A 11 -12.79 -54.59 -15.66
CA ALA A 11 -13.60 -53.81 -14.71
C ALA A 11 -13.14 -52.35 -14.58
N ASN A 12 -12.06 -51.96 -15.28
CA ASN A 12 -11.46 -50.62 -15.23
C ASN A 12 -11.02 -50.18 -13.82
N ALA A 13 -10.76 -51.12 -12.91
CA ALA A 13 -10.45 -50.86 -11.50
C ALA A 13 -9.04 -51.32 -11.10
N ALA A 14 -8.36 -50.56 -10.24
CA ALA A 14 -7.08 -50.99 -9.67
C ALA A 14 -7.26 -52.09 -8.62
N VAL A 15 -8.36 -52.04 -7.85
CA VAL A 15 -8.83 -53.10 -6.95
C VAL A 15 -10.32 -53.35 -7.24
N ASP A 16 -10.71 -54.61 -7.43
CA ASP A 16 -12.11 -54.99 -7.70
C ASP A 16 -12.59 -56.02 -6.66
N PHE A 17 -13.58 -55.63 -5.86
CA PHE A 17 -14.35 -56.52 -5.01
C PHE A 17 -15.58 -57.00 -5.77
N ASN A 18 -15.62 -58.28 -6.09
CA ASN A 18 -16.68 -58.86 -6.92
C ASN A 18 -17.35 -60.02 -6.17
N ASN A 19 -18.59 -59.81 -5.70
CA ASN A 19 -19.32 -60.72 -4.80
C ASN A 19 -18.49 -61.12 -3.58
N ALA A 20 -17.67 -60.18 -3.10
CA ALA A 20 -16.78 -60.36 -1.98
C ALA A 20 -17.55 -60.28 -0.65
N ARG A 21 -17.04 -60.97 0.38
CA ARG A 21 -17.66 -60.97 1.71
C ARG A 21 -16.63 -61.01 2.82
N TYR A 22 -16.90 -60.30 3.91
CA TYR A 22 -16.07 -60.31 5.12
C TYR A 22 -14.61 -59.94 4.84
N THR A 23 -14.42 -58.85 4.09
CA THR A 23 -13.10 -58.45 3.60
C THR A 23 -12.76 -57.05 4.07
N SER A 24 -11.58 -56.91 4.65
CA SER A 24 -11.00 -55.61 4.99
C SER A 24 -9.80 -55.32 4.09
N TRP A 25 -9.71 -54.08 3.62
CA TRP A 25 -8.63 -53.56 2.80
C TRP A 25 -8.06 -52.31 3.42
N GLU A 26 -6.82 -52.40 3.91
CA GLU A 26 -6.30 -51.41 4.85
C GLU A 26 -4.88 -50.93 4.57
N ASN A 27 -4.62 -49.64 4.78
CA ASN A 27 -3.28 -49.04 4.82
C ASN A 27 -2.47 -49.22 3.52
N MET A 28 -3.13 -49.12 2.38
CA MET A 28 -2.53 -49.24 1.05
C MET A 28 -2.51 -47.92 0.29
N THR A 29 -1.53 -47.74 -0.59
CA THR A 29 -1.57 -46.68 -1.61
C THR A 29 -1.98 -47.30 -2.94
N ILE A 30 -3.02 -46.78 -3.58
CA ILE A 30 -3.52 -47.18 -4.89
C ILE A 30 -3.30 -46.00 -5.83
N ASP A 31 -2.44 -46.18 -6.83
CA ASP A 31 -2.10 -45.12 -7.78
C ASP A 31 -2.65 -45.44 -9.17
N ALA A 32 -3.75 -44.79 -9.51
CA ALA A 32 -4.41 -44.83 -10.81
C ALA A 32 -4.25 -43.54 -11.62
N SER A 33 -3.43 -42.58 -11.14
CA SER A 33 -3.23 -41.25 -11.75
C SER A 33 -2.74 -41.27 -13.21
N ALA A 34 -2.06 -42.34 -13.62
CA ALA A 34 -1.53 -42.48 -14.97
C ALA A 34 -2.56 -42.86 -16.04
N PHE A 35 -3.81 -43.17 -15.65
CA PHE A 35 -4.87 -43.57 -16.55
C PHE A 35 -5.76 -42.37 -16.94
N THR A 36 -6.51 -42.49 -18.05
CA THR A 36 -7.52 -41.48 -18.43
C THR A 36 -8.90 -41.79 -17.86
N THR A 37 -9.15 -43.05 -17.52
CA THR A 37 -10.37 -43.56 -16.89
C THR A 37 -9.96 -44.67 -15.95
N ALA A 38 -10.40 -44.61 -14.69
CA ALA A 38 -10.10 -45.64 -13.71
C ALA A 38 -11.09 -45.60 -12.54
N TYR A 39 -11.27 -46.76 -11.91
CA TYR A 39 -11.75 -46.87 -10.55
C TYR A 39 -10.56 -47.20 -9.64
N GLY A 40 -10.39 -46.47 -8.54
CA GLY A 40 -9.39 -46.83 -7.54
C GLY A 40 -9.75 -48.18 -6.92
N ILE A 41 -10.90 -48.22 -6.27
CA ILE A 41 -11.54 -49.43 -5.74
C ILE A 41 -12.95 -49.53 -6.32
N SER A 42 -13.29 -50.68 -6.88
CA SER A 42 -14.65 -51.00 -7.35
C SER A 42 -15.29 -52.07 -6.46
N ILE A 43 -16.59 -51.90 -6.22
CA ILE A 43 -17.44 -52.82 -5.48
C ILE A 43 -18.57 -53.27 -6.42
N ASN A 44 -18.63 -54.58 -6.66
CA ASN A 44 -19.44 -55.19 -7.70
C ASN A 44 -20.14 -56.46 -7.20
N ASN A 45 -21.31 -56.75 -7.78
CA ASN A 45 -22.00 -58.03 -7.66
C ASN A 45 -22.35 -58.48 -6.22
N VAL A 46 -23.05 -57.64 -5.44
CA VAL A 46 -23.65 -58.01 -4.13
C VAL A 46 -22.59 -58.35 -3.08
N CYS A 47 -21.72 -57.39 -2.79
CA CYS A 47 -20.73 -57.46 -1.72
C CYS A 47 -21.37 -57.31 -0.33
N ARG A 48 -20.76 -57.93 0.70
CA ARG A 48 -21.25 -57.82 2.08
C ARG A 48 -20.10 -57.70 3.07
N ASP A 49 -20.26 -56.86 4.08
CA ASP A 49 -19.27 -56.73 5.16
C ASP A 49 -17.87 -56.41 4.60
N ILE A 50 -17.79 -55.31 3.84
CA ILE A 50 -16.55 -54.81 3.24
C ILE A 50 -16.09 -53.61 4.03
N THR A 51 -14.81 -53.60 4.43
CA THR A 51 -14.16 -52.47 5.08
C THR A 51 -13.01 -51.97 4.22
N ILE A 52 -13.00 -50.67 3.92
CA ILE A 52 -11.93 -49.96 3.21
C ILE A 52 -11.42 -48.91 4.17
N ASN A 53 -10.23 -49.12 4.76
CA ASN A 53 -9.75 -48.29 5.87
C ASN A 53 -8.30 -47.78 5.70
N GLY A 54 -8.04 -46.49 5.90
CA GLY A 54 -6.66 -45.99 5.96
C GLY A 54 -5.90 -45.99 4.64
N ASN A 55 -6.59 -46.03 3.49
CA ASN A 55 -5.93 -46.10 2.17
C ASN A 55 -5.70 -44.71 1.57
N VAL A 56 -4.68 -44.58 0.74
CA VAL A 56 -4.45 -43.41 -0.13
C VAL A 56 -4.76 -43.81 -1.56
N ILE A 57 -5.69 -43.13 -2.23
CA ILE A 57 -6.18 -43.45 -3.57
C ILE A 57 -5.94 -42.24 -4.47
N ASN A 58 -4.94 -42.32 -5.35
CA ASN A 58 -4.63 -41.27 -6.31
C ASN A 58 -5.31 -41.55 -7.64
N MET A 59 -6.18 -40.65 -8.07
CA MET A 59 -6.95 -40.76 -9.29
C MET A 59 -6.40 -39.86 -10.40
N PRO A 60 -6.85 -40.04 -11.65
CA PRO A 60 -6.57 -39.08 -12.71
C PRO A 60 -7.16 -37.70 -12.39
N ASP A 61 -6.35 -36.67 -12.54
CA ASP A 61 -6.82 -35.28 -12.56
C ASP A 61 -7.58 -35.02 -13.87
N VAL A 62 -8.85 -34.62 -13.74
CA VAL A 62 -9.79 -34.45 -14.85
C VAL A 62 -10.69 -33.23 -14.61
N SER A 63 -11.18 -32.66 -15.70
CA SER A 63 -12.09 -31.50 -15.66
C SER A 63 -13.53 -31.84 -16.08
N THR A 64 -13.92 -33.11 -16.05
CA THR A 64 -15.20 -33.61 -16.61
C THR A 64 -16.01 -34.39 -15.59
N GLY A 65 -17.32 -34.16 -15.52
CA GLY A 65 -18.24 -35.00 -14.75
C GLY A 65 -18.47 -36.37 -15.40
N THR A 66 -17.85 -37.42 -14.88
CA THR A 66 -17.96 -38.80 -15.37
C THR A 66 -17.74 -39.82 -14.27
N THR A 67 -18.59 -40.84 -14.15
CA THR A 67 -18.35 -41.90 -13.16
C THR A 67 -17.13 -42.75 -13.51
N ASN A 68 -16.64 -42.76 -14.76
CA ASN A 68 -15.49 -43.58 -15.17
C ASN A 68 -14.15 -43.17 -14.53
N VAL A 69 -14.13 -42.09 -13.75
CA VAL A 69 -12.97 -41.62 -12.96
C VAL A 69 -13.43 -41.44 -11.52
N THR A 70 -13.39 -42.53 -10.74
CA THR A 70 -13.90 -42.52 -9.35
C THR A 70 -12.92 -43.18 -8.39
N GLY A 71 -12.65 -42.56 -7.24
CA GLY A 71 -11.83 -43.16 -6.17
C GLY A 71 -12.40 -44.48 -5.66
N ILE A 72 -13.60 -44.44 -5.09
CA ILE A 72 -14.34 -45.64 -4.63
C ILE A 72 -15.71 -45.71 -5.33
N TYR A 73 -15.93 -46.78 -6.07
CA TYR A 73 -17.08 -46.94 -6.96
C TYR A 73 -17.92 -48.18 -6.60
N ASP A 74 -19.17 -47.96 -6.21
CA ASP A 74 -20.18 -48.98 -5.93
C ASP A 74 -21.34 -48.85 -6.94
N ASN A 75 -21.45 -49.84 -7.84
CA ASN A 75 -22.25 -49.74 -9.06
C ASN A 75 -23.59 -50.48 -9.02
N SER A 76 -24.44 -50.20 -8.04
CA SER A 76 -25.89 -50.45 -8.12
C SER A 76 -26.35 -51.92 -8.06
N LEU A 77 -25.85 -52.68 -7.09
CA LEU A 77 -26.51 -53.89 -6.60
C LEU A 77 -26.65 -53.83 -5.07
N LEU A 78 -27.49 -54.67 -4.46
CA LEU A 78 -27.82 -54.60 -3.03
C LEU A 78 -26.67 -55.10 -2.15
N ASP A 79 -25.65 -54.26 -2.00
CA ASP A 79 -24.57 -54.47 -1.05
C ASP A 79 -25.05 -54.17 0.37
N THR A 80 -24.35 -54.68 1.38
CA THR A 80 -24.69 -54.42 2.79
C THR A 80 -23.45 -54.31 3.65
N ASN A 81 -23.48 -53.43 4.64
CA ASN A 81 -22.40 -53.23 5.61
C ASN A 81 -21.08 -52.82 4.92
N LEU A 82 -21.15 -51.80 4.06
CA LEU A 82 -19.97 -51.17 3.47
C LEU A 82 -19.43 -50.10 4.43
N VAL A 83 -18.18 -50.24 4.86
CA VAL A 83 -17.50 -49.32 5.77
C VAL A 83 -16.31 -48.71 5.03
N VAL A 84 -16.36 -47.40 4.78
CA VAL A 84 -15.30 -46.63 4.11
C VAL A 84 -14.80 -45.59 5.09
N THR A 85 -13.62 -45.82 5.67
CA THR A 85 -13.12 -44.99 6.78
C THR A 85 -11.67 -44.57 6.65
N ASN A 86 -11.29 -43.38 7.13
CA ASN A 86 -9.89 -42.95 7.21
C ASN A 86 -9.12 -42.98 5.87
N ASN A 87 -9.80 -42.93 4.71
CA ASN A 87 -9.12 -42.97 3.42
C ASN A 87 -8.85 -41.55 2.92
N THR A 88 -7.74 -41.37 2.23
CA THR A 88 -7.43 -40.16 1.46
C THR A 88 -7.63 -40.46 -0.02
N ILE A 89 -8.48 -39.69 -0.69
CA ILE A 89 -8.73 -39.79 -2.14
C ILE A 89 -8.30 -38.47 -2.77
N ASN A 90 -7.32 -38.54 -3.66
CA ASN A 90 -6.81 -37.40 -4.39
C ASN A 90 -7.30 -37.45 -5.83
N ASP A 91 -7.76 -36.31 -6.33
CA ASP A 91 -8.25 -36.09 -7.68
C ASP A 91 -9.45 -36.97 -8.07
N GLY A 92 -9.76 -37.00 -9.36
CA GLY A 92 -10.84 -37.77 -9.95
C GLY A 92 -12.09 -36.95 -10.24
N SER A 93 -13.01 -37.52 -11.00
CA SER A 93 -14.31 -36.86 -11.20
C SER A 93 -15.20 -37.04 -9.99
N TYR A 94 -15.20 -38.25 -9.42
CA TYR A 94 -15.86 -38.56 -8.17
C TYR A 94 -14.80 -39.00 -7.15
N GLY A 95 -14.86 -38.48 -5.93
CA GLY A 95 -14.15 -39.10 -4.81
C GLY A 95 -14.76 -40.47 -4.51
N MET A 96 -16.04 -40.46 -4.17
CA MET A 96 -16.83 -41.65 -3.88
C MET A 96 -18.18 -41.63 -4.60
N TYR A 97 -18.54 -42.77 -5.16
CA TYR A 97 -19.85 -43.04 -5.72
C TYR A 97 -20.40 -44.30 -5.05
N ILE A 98 -21.27 -44.11 -4.05
CA ILE A 98 -21.80 -45.16 -3.19
C ILE A 98 -23.31 -45.19 -3.30
N ARG A 99 -23.85 -46.20 -4.00
CA ARG A 99 -25.27 -46.24 -4.33
C ARG A 99 -25.89 -47.62 -4.20
N GLY A 100 -27.03 -47.66 -3.51
CA GLY A 100 -27.93 -48.82 -3.49
C GLY A 100 -28.71 -49.00 -4.79
N THR A 101 -29.67 -49.92 -4.76
CA THR A 101 -30.39 -50.38 -5.96
C THR A 101 -31.52 -49.43 -6.38
N GLY A 102 -32.26 -48.87 -5.42
CA GLY A 102 -33.39 -47.97 -5.69
C GLY A 102 -34.23 -47.71 -4.44
N THR A 103 -35.26 -46.86 -4.55
CA THR A 103 -36.15 -46.49 -3.42
C THR A 103 -36.94 -47.65 -2.82
N GLY A 104 -37.13 -48.76 -3.57
CA GLY A 104 -37.75 -49.97 -3.06
C GLY A 104 -36.79 -50.93 -2.34
N ASP A 105 -35.49 -50.80 -2.59
CA ASP A 105 -34.43 -51.72 -2.16
C ASP A 105 -33.17 -50.92 -1.79
N LEU A 106 -33.21 -50.30 -0.62
CA LEU A 106 -32.13 -49.47 -0.08
C LEU A 106 -30.98 -50.32 0.50
N GLN A 107 -29.74 -49.90 0.26
CA GLN A 107 -28.54 -50.53 0.81
C GLN A 107 -28.33 -50.16 2.28
N SER A 108 -28.28 -51.15 3.16
CA SER A 108 -28.20 -50.96 4.61
C SER A 108 -26.79 -51.09 5.17
N GLY A 109 -26.49 -50.34 6.22
CA GLY A 109 -25.24 -50.49 6.99
C GLY A 109 -24.05 -49.77 6.40
N THR A 110 -24.27 -48.80 5.50
CA THR A 110 -23.19 -47.99 4.93
C THR A 110 -22.66 -46.98 5.95
N ILE A 111 -21.35 -46.97 6.15
CA ILE A 111 -20.62 -45.98 6.97
C ILE A 111 -19.53 -45.36 6.10
N ILE A 112 -19.53 -44.03 5.99
CA ILE A 112 -18.53 -43.24 5.29
C ILE A 112 -17.99 -42.24 6.31
N SER A 113 -16.85 -42.52 6.95
CA SER A 113 -16.35 -41.64 8.00
C SER A 113 -14.87 -41.31 7.94
N ASP A 114 -14.50 -40.12 8.41
CA ASP A 114 -13.10 -39.73 8.61
C ASP A 114 -12.25 -39.78 7.33
N ASN A 115 -12.89 -39.67 6.15
CA ASN A 115 -12.17 -39.69 4.88
C ASN A 115 -11.80 -38.27 4.44
N VAL A 116 -10.67 -38.15 3.77
CA VAL A 116 -10.19 -36.95 3.09
C VAL A 116 -10.42 -37.12 1.59
N VAL A 117 -11.13 -36.20 0.95
CA VAL A 117 -11.38 -36.21 -0.50
C VAL A 117 -11.02 -34.85 -1.08
N GLU A 118 -9.94 -34.81 -1.86
CA GLU A 118 -9.32 -33.57 -2.33
C GLU A 118 -9.20 -33.54 -3.85
N GLY A 119 -9.38 -32.37 -4.46
CA GLY A 119 -9.11 -32.14 -5.89
C GLY A 119 -10.12 -32.76 -6.86
N PHE A 120 -11.29 -33.20 -6.38
CA PHE A 120 -12.29 -33.83 -7.24
C PHE A 120 -13.01 -32.85 -8.17
N SER A 121 -13.47 -33.34 -9.33
CA SER A 121 -13.97 -32.48 -10.41
C SER A 121 -15.50 -32.36 -10.52
N TYR A 122 -16.27 -33.19 -9.81
CA TYR A 122 -17.73 -33.27 -9.93
C TYR A 122 -18.44 -33.57 -8.60
N TYR A 123 -18.24 -34.76 -8.00
CA TYR A 123 -18.79 -35.10 -6.67
C TYR A 123 -17.69 -35.52 -5.70
N GLY A 124 -17.66 -34.97 -4.50
CA GLY A 124 -16.79 -35.49 -3.44
C GLY A 124 -17.32 -36.84 -2.96
N ILE A 125 -18.54 -36.83 -2.43
CA ILE A 125 -19.26 -38.03 -1.99
C ILE A 125 -20.67 -38.04 -2.60
N ASN A 126 -20.96 -39.04 -3.42
CA ASN A 126 -22.31 -39.34 -3.89
C ASN A 126 -22.85 -40.54 -3.09
N ALA A 127 -23.72 -40.30 -2.12
CA ALA A 127 -24.39 -41.30 -1.30
C ALA A 127 -25.87 -41.39 -1.68
N TYR A 128 -26.32 -42.54 -2.18
CA TYR A 128 -27.66 -42.62 -2.76
C TYR A 128 -28.37 -43.96 -2.54
N TYR A 129 -29.69 -43.94 -2.33
CA TYR A 129 -30.49 -45.14 -2.07
C TYR A 129 -29.95 -45.99 -0.90
N LEU A 130 -29.67 -45.34 0.22
CA LEU A 130 -29.10 -45.98 1.41
C LEU A 130 -30.11 -46.00 2.55
N LYS A 131 -30.04 -47.01 3.41
CA LYS A 131 -30.88 -47.14 4.60
C LYS A 131 -30.04 -46.88 5.84
N VAL A 132 -30.38 -45.81 6.57
CA VAL A 132 -29.71 -45.35 7.78
C VAL A 132 -28.18 -45.22 7.59
N PRO A 133 -27.69 -44.57 6.52
CA PRO A 133 -26.25 -44.39 6.36
C PRO A 133 -25.71 -43.39 7.39
N VAL A 134 -24.43 -43.56 7.74
CA VAL A 134 -23.65 -42.60 8.54
C VAL A 134 -22.58 -42.00 7.64
N ILE A 135 -22.60 -40.68 7.49
CA ILE A 135 -21.63 -39.90 6.72
C ILE A 135 -21.03 -38.88 7.69
N SER A 136 -19.89 -39.18 8.29
CA SER A 136 -19.39 -38.37 9.42
C SER A 136 -17.90 -38.09 9.44
N GLY A 137 -17.47 -36.91 9.89
CA GLY A 137 -16.04 -36.61 10.05
C GLY A 137 -15.26 -36.51 8.74
N ASN A 138 -15.91 -36.44 7.58
CA ASN A 138 -15.20 -36.39 6.30
C ASN A 138 -14.75 -34.95 5.98
N TYR A 139 -13.55 -34.80 5.43
CA TYR A 139 -12.99 -33.55 4.94
C TYR A 139 -12.98 -33.53 3.41
N LEU A 140 -13.68 -32.57 2.81
CA LEU A 140 -13.82 -32.42 1.36
C LEU A 140 -13.30 -31.04 0.93
N HIS A 141 -12.31 -31.03 0.03
CA HIS A 141 -11.63 -29.80 -0.39
C HIS A 141 -11.38 -29.75 -1.91
N THR A 142 -11.50 -28.55 -2.49
CA THR A 142 -11.07 -28.28 -3.88
C THR A 142 -10.16 -27.05 -3.94
N GLU A 143 -8.94 -27.20 -4.46
CA GLU A 143 -7.90 -26.15 -4.45
C GLU A 143 -8.08 -25.05 -5.51
N SER A 144 -8.99 -25.23 -6.49
CA SER A 144 -9.23 -24.25 -7.56
C SER A 144 -10.67 -24.32 -8.08
N ASN A 145 -11.12 -23.29 -8.80
CA ASN A 145 -12.43 -23.26 -9.42
C ASN A 145 -12.60 -24.43 -10.40
N VAL A 146 -13.34 -25.45 -9.98
CA VAL A 146 -13.57 -26.67 -10.75
C VAL A 146 -14.61 -26.41 -11.86
N TYR A 147 -14.26 -26.80 -13.10
CA TYR A 147 -14.92 -26.42 -14.36
C TYR A 147 -16.38 -26.86 -14.59
N SER A 148 -16.96 -27.74 -13.76
CA SER A 148 -18.32 -28.29 -13.95
C SER A 148 -19.19 -28.05 -12.73
N THR A 149 -20.48 -28.44 -12.77
CA THR A 149 -21.35 -28.33 -11.60
C THR A 149 -20.78 -29.12 -10.43
N LEU A 150 -20.43 -28.49 -9.33
CA LEU A 150 -19.67 -29.13 -8.24
C LEU A 150 -20.60 -29.56 -7.09
N TYR A 151 -20.35 -30.73 -6.52
CA TYR A 151 -21.08 -31.25 -5.37
C TYR A 151 -20.09 -31.74 -4.30
N GLY A 152 -20.17 -31.24 -3.07
CA GLY A 152 -19.39 -31.78 -1.94
C GLY A 152 -19.96 -33.13 -1.53
N ILE A 153 -21.01 -33.08 -0.72
CA ILE A 153 -21.78 -34.27 -0.34
C ILE A 153 -23.16 -34.19 -0.98
N TYR A 154 -23.49 -35.21 -1.75
CA TYR A 154 -24.84 -35.43 -2.28
C TYR A 154 -25.42 -36.68 -1.61
N ALA A 155 -26.37 -36.46 -0.69
CA ALA A 155 -27.10 -37.52 -0.01
C ALA A 155 -28.55 -37.54 -0.50
N GLY A 156 -28.92 -38.58 -1.25
CA GLY A 156 -30.25 -38.67 -1.85
C GLY A 156 -30.96 -40.00 -1.65
N TYR A 157 -32.25 -39.96 -1.35
CA TYR A 157 -33.04 -41.15 -0.97
C TYR A 157 -32.33 -42.00 0.09
N CYS A 158 -31.74 -41.34 1.08
CA CYS A 158 -31.14 -41.96 2.24
C CYS A 158 -32.15 -41.92 3.40
N ASP A 159 -32.82 -43.04 3.66
CA ASP A 159 -34.05 -43.07 4.47
C ASP A 159 -33.85 -43.75 5.83
N ASP A 160 -34.90 -43.67 6.67
CA ASP A 160 -35.04 -44.32 7.99
C ASP A 160 -34.06 -43.83 9.08
N GLY A 161 -33.35 -42.71 8.87
CA GLY A 161 -32.47 -42.09 9.87
C GLY A 161 -31.05 -41.82 9.36
N LEU A 162 -30.92 -41.15 8.22
CA LEU A 162 -29.64 -40.64 7.71
C LEU A 162 -28.92 -39.82 8.80
N GLN A 163 -27.61 -40.00 8.94
CA GLN A 163 -26.74 -39.16 9.75
C GLN A 163 -25.68 -38.53 8.87
N VAL A 164 -25.65 -37.19 8.82
CA VAL A 164 -24.58 -36.40 8.21
C VAL A 164 -24.00 -35.49 9.30
N THR A 165 -22.90 -35.91 9.93
CA THR A 165 -22.38 -35.18 11.10
C THR A 165 -20.90 -34.88 11.04
N ASP A 166 -20.45 -33.77 11.62
CA ASP A 166 -19.03 -33.51 11.84
C ASP A 166 -18.20 -33.43 10.54
N ASN A 167 -18.83 -33.24 9.37
CA ASN A 167 -18.12 -33.13 8.10
C ASN A 167 -17.65 -31.70 7.86
N GLN A 168 -16.49 -31.58 7.24
CA GLN A 168 -15.89 -30.30 6.83
C GLN A 168 -15.85 -30.25 5.30
N ILE A 169 -16.50 -29.26 4.71
CA ILE A 169 -16.66 -29.12 3.27
C ILE A 169 -16.22 -27.70 2.89
N TYR A 170 -15.18 -27.58 2.07
CA TYR A 170 -14.73 -26.32 1.50
C TYR A 170 -14.58 -26.43 -0.02
N LEU A 171 -15.43 -25.74 -0.76
CA LEU A 171 -15.52 -25.89 -2.21
C LEU A 171 -15.43 -24.56 -2.95
N LEU A 172 -14.70 -24.61 -4.07
CA LEU A 172 -14.54 -23.53 -5.05
C LEU A 172 -15.10 -24.00 -6.39
N ALA A 173 -16.27 -23.49 -6.80
CA ALA A 173 -16.90 -23.86 -8.07
C ALA A 173 -16.67 -22.80 -9.16
N ALA A 174 -16.35 -23.25 -10.38
CA ALA A 174 -16.32 -22.41 -11.57
C ALA A 174 -17.70 -22.23 -12.24
N GLN A 175 -18.72 -22.92 -11.75
CA GLN A 175 -20.12 -22.84 -12.21
C GLN A 175 -21.03 -23.00 -10.97
N ASN A 176 -22.23 -23.56 -11.16
CA ASN A 176 -23.12 -23.94 -10.06
C ASN A 176 -22.38 -24.88 -9.10
N GLY A 177 -22.34 -24.54 -7.82
CA GLY A 177 -21.86 -25.45 -6.79
C GLY A 177 -22.88 -25.74 -5.70
N TYR A 178 -22.72 -26.91 -5.09
CA TYR A 178 -23.57 -27.46 -4.04
C TYR A 178 -22.66 -28.02 -2.94
N GLY A 179 -22.52 -27.31 -1.82
CA GLY A 179 -21.70 -27.77 -0.70
C GLY A 179 -22.24 -29.08 -0.13
N LEU A 180 -23.46 -29.02 0.38
CA LEU A 180 -24.23 -30.16 0.88
C LEU A 180 -25.61 -30.18 0.22
N GLU A 181 -25.89 -31.20 -0.58
CA GLU A 181 -27.20 -31.44 -1.16
C GLU A 181 -27.90 -32.64 -0.50
N LEU A 182 -29.12 -32.37 -0.02
CA LEU A 182 -29.98 -33.30 0.70
C LEU A 182 -31.25 -33.51 -0.13
N TYR A 183 -31.36 -34.65 -0.81
CA TYR A 183 -32.34 -34.88 -1.87
C TYR A 183 -33.31 -36.04 -1.55
N TYR A 184 -34.56 -35.73 -1.18
CA TYR A 184 -35.59 -36.72 -0.86
C TYR A 184 -35.17 -37.75 0.20
N ASN A 185 -34.56 -37.30 1.29
CA ASN A 185 -34.26 -38.17 2.42
C ASN A 185 -35.48 -38.22 3.35
N ASP A 186 -36.06 -39.39 3.54
CA ASP A 186 -37.26 -39.60 4.34
C ASP A 186 -36.90 -40.26 5.69
N GLY A 187 -36.83 -39.42 6.73
CA GLY A 187 -36.78 -39.86 8.13
C GLY A 187 -38.15 -40.27 8.66
N LEU A 188 -38.20 -40.68 9.93
CA LEU A 188 -39.43 -41.05 10.62
C LEU A 188 -39.65 -40.17 11.86
N ALA A 189 -40.90 -39.97 12.26
CA ALA A 189 -41.24 -39.14 13.43
C ALA A 189 -40.53 -39.55 14.74
N LEU A 190 -40.24 -40.84 14.92
CA LEU A 190 -39.54 -41.39 16.09
C LEU A 190 -38.04 -41.63 15.84
N SER A 191 -37.58 -41.44 14.61
CA SER A 191 -36.20 -41.63 14.17
C SER A 191 -35.91 -40.65 13.03
N PRO A 192 -35.88 -39.34 13.31
CA PRO A 192 -35.61 -38.33 12.30
C PRO A 192 -34.17 -38.47 11.79
N SER A 193 -33.94 -38.09 10.55
CA SER A 193 -32.58 -37.93 10.02
C SER A 193 -31.89 -36.75 10.72
N ILE A 194 -30.59 -36.83 10.94
CA ILE A 194 -29.79 -35.81 11.63
C ILE A 194 -28.73 -35.27 10.69
N VAL A 195 -28.69 -33.95 10.55
CA VAL A 195 -27.61 -33.22 9.88
C VAL A 195 -27.09 -32.20 10.89
N ALA A 196 -25.92 -32.45 11.47
CA ALA A 196 -25.42 -31.64 12.59
C ALA A 196 -23.91 -31.50 12.66
N ASN A 197 -23.42 -30.43 13.29
CA ASN A 197 -21.99 -30.17 13.48
C ASN A 197 -21.18 -30.16 12.18
N ASN A 198 -21.78 -29.83 11.02
CA ASN A 198 -21.03 -29.74 9.78
C ASN A 198 -20.52 -28.32 9.55
N PHE A 199 -19.30 -28.20 9.05
CA PHE A 199 -18.79 -27.00 8.40
C PHE A 199 -19.03 -27.13 6.90
N VAL A 200 -19.78 -26.19 6.32
CA VAL A 200 -20.09 -26.16 4.89
C VAL A 200 -19.79 -24.78 4.33
N SER A 201 -18.66 -24.66 3.65
CA SER A 201 -18.23 -23.44 2.98
C SER A 201 -18.21 -23.62 1.46
N MET A 202 -18.84 -22.68 0.78
CA MET A 202 -19.04 -22.73 -0.67
C MET A 202 -18.75 -21.36 -1.29
N LYS A 203 -17.90 -21.33 -2.32
CA LYS A 203 -17.67 -20.15 -3.15
C LYS A 203 -17.91 -20.47 -4.62
N GLY A 204 -18.81 -19.74 -5.25
CA GLY A 204 -18.99 -19.74 -6.70
C GLY A 204 -18.07 -18.74 -7.40
N ASP A 205 -18.12 -18.72 -8.72
CA ASP A 205 -17.35 -17.81 -9.58
C ASP A 205 -18.03 -16.43 -9.78
N GLY A 206 -19.16 -16.18 -9.11
CA GLY A 206 -19.95 -14.97 -9.29
C GLY A 206 -20.79 -14.92 -10.57
N SER A 207 -20.83 -15.99 -11.38
CA SER A 207 -21.56 -16.01 -12.66
C SER A 207 -22.84 -16.86 -12.65
N SER A 208 -22.96 -17.77 -11.69
CA SER A 208 -24.05 -18.73 -11.62
C SER A 208 -24.49 -19.00 -10.18
N THR A 209 -25.71 -19.53 -10.03
CA THR A 209 -26.29 -19.79 -8.71
C THR A 209 -25.59 -20.96 -8.02
N SER A 210 -25.00 -20.68 -6.87
CA SER A 210 -24.45 -21.67 -5.95
C SER A 210 -25.30 -21.81 -4.69
N TYR A 211 -25.18 -22.97 -4.05
CA TYR A 211 -25.88 -23.31 -2.82
C TYR A 211 -24.87 -23.91 -1.85
N ALA A 212 -24.68 -23.29 -0.68
CA ALA A 212 -23.88 -23.96 0.35
C ALA A 212 -24.65 -25.19 0.85
N VAL A 213 -25.96 -25.05 1.09
CA VAL A 213 -26.86 -26.18 1.38
C VAL A 213 -28.10 -26.15 0.49
N TYR A 214 -28.38 -27.28 -0.15
CA TYR A 214 -29.57 -27.51 -0.97
C TYR A 214 -30.47 -28.55 -0.32
N HIS A 215 -31.51 -28.09 0.38
CA HIS A 215 -32.48 -28.92 1.10
C HIS A 215 -33.73 -29.18 0.25
N TYR A 216 -33.75 -30.33 -0.44
CA TYR A 216 -34.78 -30.68 -1.42
C TYR A 216 -35.67 -31.83 -0.96
N SER A 217 -36.92 -31.51 -0.61
CA SER A 217 -37.97 -32.49 -0.38
C SER A 217 -37.69 -33.57 0.69
N ASN A 218 -36.88 -33.23 1.70
CA ASN A 218 -36.65 -34.13 2.84
C ASN A 218 -37.84 -34.14 3.80
N THR A 219 -38.01 -35.22 4.56
CA THR A 219 -39.06 -35.36 5.56
C THR A 219 -38.49 -35.82 6.89
N TYR A 220 -38.94 -35.25 8.01
CA TYR A 220 -38.44 -35.59 9.37
C TYR A 220 -36.90 -35.49 9.47
N MET A 221 -36.33 -34.37 9.01
CA MET A 221 -34.91 -34.07 9.14
C MET A 221 -34.66 -32.97 10.18
N ASN A 222 -33.72 -33.23 11.09
CA ASN A 222 -33.18 -32.25 12.02
C ASN A 222 -31.89 -31.68 11.44
N PHE A 223 -31.93 -30.44 10.95
CA PHE A 223 -30.76 -29.69 10.51
C PHE A 223 -30.37 -28.73 11.64
N VAL A 224 -29.37 -29.10 12.45
CA VAL A 224 -29.06 -28.41 13.71
C VAL A 224 -27.57 -28.25 13.96
N PHE A 225 -27.14 -27.15 14.58
CA PHE A 225 -25.72 -26.93 14.93
C PHE A 225 -24.77 -27.04 13.74
N ASN A 226 -25.14 -26.57 12.55
CA ASN A 226 -24.22 -26.51 11.41
C ASN A 226 -23.70 -25.07 11.25
N SER A 227 -22.43 -24.93 10.85
CA SER A 227 -21.88 -23.66 10.40
C SER A 227 -21.79 -23.66 8.88
N VAL A 228 -22.54 -22.77 8.23
CA VAL A 228 -22.66 -22.70 6.77
C VAL A 228 -22.25 -21.31 6.32
N ASP A 229 -21.27 -21.24 5.42
CA ASP A 229 -20.89 -20.00 4.74
C ASP A 229 -21.02 -20.10 3.22
N LEU A 230 -21.59 -19.05 2.63
CA LEU A 230 -21.60 -18.82 1.20
C LEU A 230 -20.91 -17.50 0.89
N SER A 231 -19.67 -17.58 0.40
CA SER A 231 -18.86 -16.42 -0.02
C SER A 231 -18.99 -16.08 -1.51
N ASP A 232 -19.94 -16.70 -2.21
CA ASP A 232 -20.29 -16.39 -3.60
C ASP A 232 -20.93 -14.99 -3.73
N THR A 233 -20.46 -14.19 -4.69
CA THR A 233 -20.93 -12.82 -4.93
C THR A 233 -22.14 -12.76 -5.87
N TYR A 234 -22.55 -13.89 -6.46
CA TYR A 234 -23.74 -13.93 -7.29
C TYR A 234 -25.02 -13.76 -6.46
N ALA A 235 -25.76 -12.67 -6.68
CA ALA A 235 -26.90 -12.28 -5.86
C ALA A 235 -28.06 -13.30 -5.79
N SER A 236 -28.12 -14.27 -6.72
CA SER A 236 -29.12 -15.34 -6.69
C SER A 236 -28.68 -16.58 -5.92
N SER A 237 -27.43 -16.65 -5.45
CA SER A 237 -26.91 -17.75 -4.64
C SER A 237 -27.52 -17.76 -3.23
N ARG A 238 -27.43 -18.89 -2.53
CA ARG A 238 -28.14 -19.12 -1.27
C ARG A 238 -27.30 -19.95 -0.30
N ALA A 239 -27.11 -19.48 0.93
CA ALA A 239 -26.43 -20.30 1.94
C ALA A 239 -27.31 -21.51 2.30
N PHE A 240 -28.61 -21.30 2.53
CA PHE A 240 -29.55 -22.39 2.77
C PHE A 240 -30.80 -22.28 1.88
N TYR A 241 -31.00 -23.24 0.97
CA TYR A 241 -32.17 -23.28 0.09
C TYR A 241 -33.13 -24.41 0.42
N VAL A 242 -34.41 -24.10 0.61
CA VAL A 242 -35.47 -25.06 0.89
C VAL A 242 -36.47 -25.11 -0.25
N SER A 243 -36.56 -26.27 -0.92
CA SER A 243 -37.40 -26.45 -2.11
C SER A 243 -38.71 -27.23 -1.90
N GLY A 244 -38.81 -27.99 -0.80
CA GLY A 244 -39.96 -28.87 -0.54
C GLY A 244 -39.72 -29.76 0.68
N GLY A 245 -40.68 -30.62 1.00
CA GLY A 245 -40.61 -31.55 2.13
C GLY A 245 -41.64 -31.25 3.22
N SER A 246 -41.52 -31.91 4.38
CA SER A 246 -42.36 -31.64 5.55
C SER A 246 -41.75 -32.14 6.86
N ASN A 247 -42.20 -31.61 8.01
CA ASN A 247 -41.78 -32.07 9.34
C ASN A 247 -40.27 -31.91 9.62
N ASN A 248 -39.59 -30.98 8.95
CA ASN A 248 -38.17 -30.71 9.18
C ASN A 248 -37.98 -29.61 10.25
N ILE A 249 -36.83 -29.66 10.92
CA ILE A 249 -36.42 -28.72 11.98
C ILE A 249 -35.12 -28.04 11.58
N LEU A 250 -35.04 -26.72 11.79
CA LEU A 250 -33.85 -25.89 11.53
C LEU A 250 -33.48 -25.09 12.79
N LYS A 251 -32.51 -25.54 13.60
CA LYS A 251 -32.15 -24.84 14.86
C LYS A 251 -30.66 -24.74 15.13
N ASN A 252 -30.22 -23.70 15.82
CA ASN A 252 -28.83 -23.53 16.28
C ASN A 252 -27.80 -23.50 15.14
N ASN A 253 -28.18 -23.16 13.92
CA ASN A 253 -27.25 -23.10 12.78
C ASN A 253 -26.73 -21.68 12.58
N ILE A 254 -25.50 -21.54 12.12
CA ILE A 254 -25.04 -20.33 11.44
C ILE A 254 -25.31 -20.50 9.96
N LEU A 255 -26.12 -19.61 9.38
CA LEU A 255 -26.41 -19.56 7.96
C LEU A 255 -25.93 -18.19 7.43
N SER A 256 -24.69 -18.17 6.97
CA SER A 256 -24.00 -16.96 6.50
C SER A 256 -23.93 -16.90 4.98
N ALA A 257 -24.28 -15.75 4.42
CA ALA A 257 -24.00 -15.37 3.04
C ALA A 257 -23.02 -14.18 3.02
N SER A 258 -21.76 -14.45 3.39
CA SER A 258 -20.67 -13.46 3.44
C SER A 258 -20.43 -12.76 2.09
N GLY A 259 -20.73 -13.44 0.97
CA GLY A 259 -20.65 -12.89 -0.39
C GLY A 259 -21.81 -11.95 -0.79
N GLY A 260 -22.81 -11.76 0.07
CA GLY A 260 -23.90 -10.80 -0.11
C GLY A 260 -25.17 -11.35 -0.77
N ALA A 261 -25.27 -12.67 -0.89
CA ALA A 261 -26.45 -13.38 -1.37
C ALA A 261 -27.48 -13.65 -0.23
N PHE A 262 -28.41 -14.59 -0.41
CA PHE A 262 -29.39 -14.89 0.64
C PHE A 262 -28.81 -15.83 1.71
N ALA A 263 -28.95 -15.48 2.99
CA ALA A 263 -28.66 -16.37 4.12
C ALA A 263 -29.59 -17.60 4.09
N THR A 264 -30.87 -17.38 3.79
CA THR A 264 -31.87 -18.44 3.74
C THR A 264 -32.97 -18.16 2.71
N TYR A 265 -33.44 -19.19 2.03
CA TYR A 265 -34.44 -19.06 0.97
C TYR A 265 -35.44 -20.21 1.03
N PHE A 266 -36.67 -19.92 1.45
CA PHE A 266 -37.76 -20.88 1.52
C PHE A 266 -38.69 -20.70 0.34
N SER A 267 -38.50 -21.50 -0.72
CA SER A 267 -39.48 -21.56 -1.81
C SER A 267 -40.74 -22.35 -1.39
N SER A 268 -40.60 -23.25 -0.42
CA SER A 268 -41.69 -23.96 0.24
C SER A 268 -41.75 -23.60 1.72
N THR A 269 -42.83 -22.92 2.13
CA THR A 269 -43.02 -22.43 3.51
C THR A 269 -43.46 -23.50 4.51
N THR A 270 -43.85 -24.68 4.03
CA THR A 270 -44.34 -25.80 4.88
C THR A 270 -43.29 -26.86 5.16
N SER A 271 -42.13 -26.81 4.49
CA SER A 271 -41.09 -27.84 4.66
C SER A 271 -40.45 -27.78 6.04
N ILE A 272 -40.06 -26.58 6.48
CA ILE A 272 -39.51 -26.34 7.81
C ILE A 272 -40.65 -26.05 8.79
N THR A 273 -40.85 -26.94 9.74
CA THR A 273 -41.96 -26.85 10.70
C THR A 273 -41.57 -26.00 11.89
N GLU A 274 -40.33 -26.16 12.38
CA GLU A 274 -39.73 -25.31 13.40
C GLU A 274 -38.42 -24.72 12.89
N SER A 275 -38.25 -23.42 13.09
CA SER A 275 -36.98 -22.71 12.92
C SER A 275 -36.78 -21.78 14.10
N ASP A 276 -35.67 -21.90 14.83
CA ASP A 276 -35.35 -21.03 15.96
C ASP A 276 -33.88 -21.11 16.39
N TYR A 277 -33.38 -20.09 17.10
CA TYR A 277 -31.99 -20.02 17.59
C TYR A 277 -30.92 -20.13 16.50
N ASN A 278 -31.22 -19.72 15.27
CA ASN A 278 -30.23 -19.67 14.19
C ASN A 278 -29.56 -18.28 14.15
N ASP A 279 -28.35 -18.20 13.63
CA ASP A 279 -27.79 -16.95 13.14
C ASP A 279 -28.02 -16.86 11.63
N LEU A 280 -28.78 -15.87 11.20
CA LEU A 280 -29.08 -15.62 9.78
C LEU A 280 -28.33 -14.36 9.38
N TYR A 281 -27.28 -14.49 8.58
CA TYR A 281 -26.41 -13.36 8.25
C TYR A 281 -26.16 -13.20 6.75
N THR A 282 -26.15 -11.95 6.29
CA THR A 282 -25.71 -11.60 4.94
C THR A 282 -25.09 -10.21 4.95
N THR A 283 -24.07 -10.00 4.10
CA THR A 283 -23.55 -8.66 3.77
C THR A 283 -24.43 -7.93 2.74
N GLY A 284 -25.41 -8.63 2.16
CA GLY A 284 -26.34 -8.11 1.17
C GLY A 284 -27.51 -7.32 1.76
N SER A 285 -28.30 -6.70 0.88
CA SER A 285 -29.47 -5.88 1.31
C SER A 285 -30.73 -6.70 1.63
N VAL A 286 -30.70 -8.01 1.42
CA VAL A 286 -31.85 -8.90 1.64
C VAL A 286 -31.39 -10.14 2.39
N LEU A 287 -31.81 -10.26 3.65
CA LEU A 287 -31.49 -11.41 4.50
C LEU A 287 -31.94 -12.76 3.92
N GLY A 288 -33.20 -12.83 3.53
CA GLY A 288 -33.80 -14.11 3.15
C GLY A 288 -35.05 -14.00 2.29
N TYR A 289 -35.56 -15.15 1.86
CA TYR A 289 -36.80 -15.25 1.10
C TYR A 289 -37.82 -16.14 1.79
N TYR A 290 -39.02 -15.59 2.05
CA TYR A 290 -40.18 -16.32 2.54
C TYR A 290 -41.45 -15.68 1.98
N SER A 291 -42.04 -16.29 0.94
CA SER A 291 -43.17 -15.72 0.18
C SER A 291 -42.93 -14.28 -0.35
N GLY A 292 -41.65 -13.87 -0.45
CA GLY A 292 -41.19 -12.52 -0.72
C GLY A 292 -39.82 -12.27 -0.08
N ASN A 293 -39.11 -11.25 -0.55
CA ASN A 293 -37.82 -10.83 -0.01
C ASN A 293 -38.01 -10.22 1.39
N GLN A 294 -37.21 -10.65 2.35
CA GLN A 294 -37.17 -10.14 3.73
C GLN A 294 -35.84 -9.41 3.93
N ALA A 295 -35.91 -8.10 4.17
CA ALA A 295 -34.72 -7.25 4.21
C ALA A 295 -33.79 -7.59 5.39
N ASP A 296 -34.38 -7.86 6.55
CA ASP A 296 -33.69 -8.11 7.81
C ASP A 296 -34.40 -9.19 8.64
N LEU A 297 -33.84 -9.51 9.81
CA LEU A 297 -34.36 -10.53 10.71
C LEU A 297 -35.76 -10.19 11.25
N THR A 298 -36.07 -8.91 11.48
CA THR A 298 -37.39 -8.50 11.97
C THR A 298 -38.47 -8.76 10.92
N ALA A 299 -38.18 -8.45 9.65
CA ALA A 299 -39.05 -8.78 8.53
C ALA A 299 -39.20 -10.30 8.36
N TRP A 300 -38.10 -11.05 8.48
CA TRP A 300 -38.11 -12.52 8.42
C TRP A 300 -39.01 -13.13 9.51
N GLN A 301 -38.84 -12.75 10.77
CA GLN A 301 -39.64 -13.23 11.90
C GLN A 301 -41.12 -12.92 11.70
N THR A 302 -41.44 -11.72 11.21
CA THR A 302 -42.83 -11.30 10.95
C THR A 302 -43.46 -12.14 9.85
N ALA A 303 -42.75 -12.37 8.75
CA ALA A 303 -43.26 -13.10 7.59
C ALA A 303 -43.37 -14.62 7.85
N SER A 304 -42.37 -15.20 8.53
CA SER A 304 -42.30 -16.64 8.77
C SER A 304 -43.07 -17.09 10.01
N SER A 305 -43.25 -16.21 10.99
CA SER A 305 -43.67 -16.56 12.36
C SER A 305 -42.76 -17.60 13.03
N LYS A 306 -41.49 -17.63 12.64
CA LYS A 306 -40.43 -18.50 13.16
C LYS A 306 -39.25 -17.63 13.66
N ASP A 307 -38.19 -18.28 14.15
CA ASP A 307 -36.91 -17.63 14.45
C ASP A 307 -36.99 -16.57 15.54
N ALA A 308 -37.82 -16.79 16.55
CA ALA A 308 -38.10 -15.82 17.62
C ALA A 308 -36.87 -15.49 18.50
N ASN A 309 -35.95 -16.44 18.65
CA ASN A 309 -34.70 -16.33 19.41
C ASN A 309 -33.47 -16.35 18.49
N SER A 310 -33.67 -16.39 17.16
CA SER A 310 -32.58 -16.28 16.19
C SER A 310 -31.97 -14.88 16.21
N ILE A 311 -30.74 -14.78 15.72
CA ILE A 311 -29.98 -13.54 15.62
C ILE A 311 -29.51 -13.32 14.17
N SER A 312 -28.87 -12.18 13.94
CA SER A 312 -28.30 -11.79 12.65
C SER A 312 -27.04 -10.98 12.93
N SER A 313 -25.93 -11.67 13.12
CA SER A 313 -24.60 -11.11 13.40
C SER A 313 -23.61 -11.63 12.36
N ASP A 314 -22.55 -10.87 12.07
CA ASP A 314 -21.43 -11.46 11.34
C ASP A 314 -20.81 -12.57 12.20
N PRO A 315 -20.71 -13.82 11.73
CA PRO A 315 -20.08 -14.89 12.50
C PRO A 315 -18.57 -14.74 12.59
N MET A 316 -17.95 -13.93 11.71
CA MET A 316 -16.51 -13.69 11.65
C MET A 316 -15.69 -14.97 11.73
N PHE A 317 -16.01 -15.92 10.84
CA PHE A 317 -15.27 -17.16 10.70
C PHE A 317 -13.76 -16.90 10.57
N MET A 318 -12.96 -17.80 11.14
CA MET A 318 -11.49 -17.71 11.12
C MET A 318 -10.95 -17.60 9.69
N ALA A 319 -11.50 -18.37 8.76
CA ALA A 319 -11.24 -18.27 7.32
C ALA A 319 -12.41 -18.84 6.51
N ASN A 320 -12.32 -18.80 5.17
CA ASN A 320 -13.34 -19.42 4.34
C ASN A 320 -13.28 -20.96 4.38
N ASP A 321 -12.11 -21.55 4.64
CA ASP A 321 -11.87 -22.98 4.80
C ASP A 321 -11.86 -23.43 6.27
N ASP A 322 -12.05 -22.48 7.20
CA ASP A 322 -12.09 -22.72 8.64
C ASP A 322 -13.25 -21.93 9.28
N LEU A 323 -14.37 -22.63 9.52
CA LEU A 323 -15.60 -22.03 10.04
C LEU A 323 -15.71 -22.08 11.57
N HIS A 324 -14.60 -22.21 12.29
CA HIS A 324 -14.58 -21.90 13.73
C HIS A 324 -14.93 -20.43 13.96
N VAL A 325 -15.56 -20.16 15.09
CA VAL A 325 -16.04 -18.83 15.46
C VAL A 325 -15.59 -18.45 16.86
N PHE A 326 -15.47 -17.16 17.09
CA PHE A 326 -15.14 -16.61 18.41
C PHE A 326 -16.01 -15.40 18.75
N MET A 327 -17.10 -15.20 18.00
CA MET A 327 -18.01 -14.07 18.16
C MET A 327 -18.86 -14.22 19.42
N PRO A 328 -18.75 -13.31 20.40
CA PRO A 328 -19.46 -13.46 21.66
C PRO A 328 -21.00 -13.41 21.55
N THR A 329 -21.52 -12.89 20.43
CA THR A 329 -22.96 -12.90 20.13
C THR A 329 -23.52 -14.30 19.84
N LEU A 330 -22.67 -15.25 19.43
CA LEU A 330 -23.03 -16.65 19.15
C LEU A 330 -22.85 -17.57 20.37
N ASN A 331 -22.06 -17.12 21.36
CA ASN A 331 -21.78 -17.87 22.58
C ASN A 331 -22.98 -17.90 23.54
N ALA A 332 -23.27 -19.08 24.08
CA ALA A 332 -24.39 -19.40 24.96
C ALA A 332 -25.77 -18.95 24.44
N ALA A 333 -25.89 -18.87 23.11
CA ALA A 333 -27.06 -18.30 22.43
C ALA A 333 -27.96 -19.36 21.79
N ALA A 334 -27.60 -20.64 21.80
CA ALA A 334 -28.40 -21.74 21.26
C ALA A 334 -29.26 -22.45 22.32
N THR A 335 -30.01 -23.46 21.89
CA THR A 335 -30.80 -24.34 22.78
C THR A 335 -30.32 -25.80 22.70
N PRO A 336 -30.21 -26.55 23.81
CA PRO A 336 -29.71 -27.93 23.77
C PRO A 336 -30.62 -28.85 22.96
N ILE A 337 -30.02 -29.67 22.09
CA ILE A 337 -30.71 -30.72 21.32
C ILE A 337 -30.35 -32.09 21.89
N SER A 338 -31.37 -32.85 22.31
CA SER A 338 -31.16 -34.18 22.89
C SER A 338 -30.40 -35.10 21.93
N GLY A 339 -29.27 -35.65 22.40
CA GLY A 339 -28.44 -36.59 21.63
C GLY A 339 -27.26 -35.96 20.90
N ILE A 340 -27.15 -34.62 20.89
CA ILE A 340 -26.00 -33.89 20.32
C ILE A 340 -25.32 -33.16 21.47
N THR A 341 -24.33 -33.82 22.08
CA THR A 341 -23.67 -33.35 23.31
C THR A 341 -22.26 -32.83 23.09
N THR A 342 -21.74 -33.01 21.88
CA THR A 342 -20.44 -32.48 21.47
C THR A 342 -20.60 -31.67 20.19
N ASP A 343 -19.66 -30.78 19.94
CA ASP A 343 -19.52 -30.03 18.70
C ASP A 343 -18.65 -30.80 17.67
N ILE A 344 -18.17 -30.12 16.62
CA ILE A 344 -17.37 -30.71 15.55
C ILE A 344 -15.98 -31.17 15.99
N ASP A 345 -15.38 -30.53 17.00
CA ASP A 345 -14.06 -30.87 17.54
C ASP A 345 -14.12 -31.88 18.68
N GLY A 346 -15.34 -32.20 19.12
CA GLY A 346 -15.60 -33.12 20.21
C GLY A 346 -15.65 -32.46 21.59
N ASP A 347 -15.65 -31.13 21.65
CA ASP A 347 -15.83 -30.37 22.87
C ASP A 347 -17.27 -30.47 23.37
N LEU A 348 -17.42 -30.50 24.70
CA LEU A 348 -18.72 -30.68 25.33
C LEU A 348 -19.54 -29.40 25.22
N ARG A 349 -20.71 -29.51 24.60
CA ARG A 349 -21.70 -28.43 24.56
C ARG A 349 -22.25 -28.14 25.95
N ASP A 350 -22.50 -26.87 26.27
CA ASP A 350 -23.17 -26.52 27.52
C ASP A 350 -24.56 -27.16 27.58
N ALA A 351 -24.87 -27.80 28.71
CA ALA A 351 -26.09 -28.59 28.86
C ALA A 351 -27.38 -27.75 28.88
N THR A 352 -27.27 -26.43 28.96
CA THR A 352 -28.39 -25.49 29.09
C THR A 352 -28.38 -24.37 28.06
N THR A 353 -27.21 -23.87 27.68
CA THR A 353 -27.01 -22.74 26.78
C THR A 353 -25.77 -23.01 25.91
N PRO A 354 -25.85 -23.94 24.94
CA PRO A 354 -24.77 -24.18 24.00
C PRO A 354 -24.60 -23.00 23.03
N ASP A 355 -23.61 -23.09 22.15
CA ASP A 355 -23.32 -22.06 21.14
C ASP A 355 -24.09 -22.28 19.84
N ILE A 356 -24.37 -21.20 19.12
CA ILE A 356 -24.94 -21.29 17.77
C ILE A 356 -23.82 -21.70 16.79
N GLY A 357 -24.07 -22.73 16.00
CA GLY A 357 -23.12 -23.25 15.01
C GLY A 357 -22.55 -24.62 15.38
N ALA A 358 -21.63 -25.09 14.54
CA ALA A 358 -20.99 -26.39 14.68
C ALA A 358 -19.83 -26.43 15.69
N ASP A 359 -19.41 -25.27 16.21
CA ASP A 359 -18.27 -25.06 17.10
C ASP A 359 -18.76 -24.54 18.46
N GLU A 360 -18.22 -25.08 19.56
CA GLU A 360 -18.43 -24.62 20.92
C GLU A 360 -17.15 -23.94 21.43
N PHE A 361 -17.26 -22.68 21.83
CA PHE A 361 -16.09 -21.84 22.11
C PHE A 361 -16.28 -21.00 23.37
N THR A 362 -15.18 -20.49 23.90
CA THR A 362 -15.22 -19.51 24.99
C THR A 362 -14.56 -18.22 24.52
N PRO A 363 -15.34 -17.16 24.25
CA PRO A 363 -14.77 -15.91 23.78
C PRO A 363 -13.85 -15.27 24.81
N MET A 364 -12.82 -14.58 24.34
CA MET A 364 -11.95 -13.78 25.21
C MET A 364 -12.74 -12.63 25.84
N ASN A 365 -12.43 -12.31 27.10
CA ASN A 365 -13.12 -11.20 27.79
C ASN A 365 -12.83 -9.85 27.13
N ILE A 366 -11.60 -9.64 26.66
CA ILE A 366 -11.14 -8.39 26.03
C ILE A 366 -10.34 -8.80 24.78
N ASN A 367 -10.76 -8.29 23.62
CA ASN A 367 -10.04 -8.40 22.34
C ASN A 367 -10.51 -7.26 21.42
N LEU A 368 -9.60 -6.34 21.05
CA LEU A 368 -9.84 -5.28 20.08
C LEU A 368 -8.89 -5.43 18.89
N GLY A 369 -9.41 -5.42 17.68
CA GLY A 369 -8.58 -5.45 16.46
C GLY A 369 -8.83 -4.28 15.53
N ILE A 370 -7.90 -4.03 14.61
CA ILE A 370 -8.06 -3.12 13.49
C ILE A 370 -8.59 -3.91 12.29
N ILE A 371 -9.80 -3.57 11.82
CA ILE A 371 -10.42 -4.25 10.68
C ILE A 371 -10.32 -3.48 9.37
N GLN A 372 -9.97 -2.19 9.42
CA GLN A 372 -9.88 -1.37 8.22
C GLN A 372 -8.96 -0.16 8.43
N LEU A 373 -8.11 0.13 7.45
CA LEU A 373 -7.48 1.44 7.28
C LEU A 373 -8.43 2.34 6.47
N LEU A 374 -8.80 3.49 7.02
CA LEU A 374 -9.69 4.47 6.39
C LEU A 374 -8.90 5.64 5.79
N LYS A 375 -7.78 6.01 6.41
CA LYS A 375 -6.84 7.02 5.91
C LYS A 375 -5.39 6.65 6.24
N PRO A 376 -4.43 7.01 5.37
CA PRO A 376 -4.61 7.80 4.16
C PRO A 376 -5.33 7.02 3.04
N VAL A 377 -6.06 7.74 2.18
CA VAL A 377 -6.85 7.14 1.08
C VAL A 377 -5.97 6.88 -0.16
N ASN A 378 -4.95 7.71 -0.33
CA ASN A 378 -3.90 7.51 -1.31
C ASN A 378 -2.69 6.91 -0.60
N ASP A 379 -1.80 6.31 -1.38
CA ASP A 379 -0.54 5.73 -0.94
C ASP A 379 0.63 6.71 -1.08
N PHE A 380 0.39 7.95 -1.49
CA PHE A 380 1.40 8.99 -1.61
C PHE A 380 0.84 10.41 -1.43
N CYS A 381 1.71 11.35 -1.05
CA CYS A 381 1.50 12.79 -1.21
C CYS A 381 2.84 13.54 -1.30
N LYS A 382 2.80 14.86 -1.53
CA LYS A 382 4.02 15.66 -1.56
C LYS A 382 4.62 15.82 -0.16
N THR A 383 5.93 15.95 -0.05
CA THR A 383 6.59 16.25 1.24
C THR A 383 6.28 17.65 1.78
N SER A 384 5.69 18.53 0.95
CA SER A 384 5.16 19.84 1.37
C SER A 384 3.72 19.78 1.89
N GLU A 385 3.06 18.62 1.77
CA GLU A 385 1.69 18.38 2.21
C GLU A 385 1.67 17.59 3.54
N SER A 386 0.48 17.43 4.10
CA SER A 386 0.27 16.63 5.30
C SER A 386 -0.99 15.78 5.15
N ASP A 387 -0.96 14.57 5.66
CA ASP A 387 -2.10 13.64 5.66
C ASP A 387 -2.44 13.22 7.10
N THR A 388 -3.52 12.47 7.28
CA THR A 388 -3.92 11.93 8.58
C THR A 388 -4.12 10.42 8.51
N VAL A 389 -4.14 9.80 9.70
CA VAL A 389 -4.41 8.39 9.88
C VAL A 389 -5.83 8.24 10.43
N ALA A 390 -6.57 7.29 9.87
CA ALA A 390 -7.86 6.87 10.43
C ALA A 390 -8.02 5.37 10.26
N VAL A 391 -8.51 4.69 11.29
CA VAL A 391 -8.73 3.25 11.30
C VAL A 391 -10.09 2.90 11.88
N ARG A 392 -10.64 1.75 11.49
CA ARG A 392 -11.81 1.14 12.11
C ARG A 392 -11.35 0.07 13.11
N ILE A 393 -11.71 0.27 14.37
CA ILE A 393 -11.48 -0.66 15.47
C ILE A 393 -12.73 -1.51 15.66
N PHE A 394 -12.57 -2.80 15.94
CA PHE A 394 -13.66 -3.74 16.21
C PHE A 394 -13.46 -4.44 17.55
N ASN A 395 -14.54 -4.67 18.30
CA ASN A 395 -14.50 -5.39 19.57
C ASN A 395 -14.89 -6.86 19.39
N TYR A 396 -13.87 -7.71 19.35
CA TYR A 396 -13.97 -9.17 19.33
C TYR A 396 -14.21 -9.76 20.73
N GLY A 397 -13.93 -9.00 21.79
CA GLY A 397 -14.07 -9.45 23.17
C GLY A 397 -15.51 -9.47 23.66
N ALA A 398 -15.80 -10.31 24.65
CA ALA A 398 -17.10 -10.43 25.29
C ALA A 398 -17.46 -9.21 26.17
N THR A 399 -16.47 -8.44 26.62
CA THR A 399 -16.67 -7.26 27.46
C THR A 399 -16.78 -5.99 26.63
N THR A 400 -17.67 -5.08 27.01
CA THR A 400 -17.74 -3.74 26.40
C THR A 400 -16.48 -2.95 26.71
N ALA A 401 -15.75 -2.52 25.67
CA ALA A 401 -14.60 -1.63 25.83
C ALA A 401 -15.08 -0.20 26.07
N THR A 402 -14.72 0.37 27.22
CA THR A 402 -15.08 1.76 27.59
C THR A 402 -13.99 2.77 27.27
N SER A 403 -12.75 2.29 27.09
CA SER A 403 -11.59 3.10 26.72
C SER A 403 -10.47 2.24 26.16
N PHE A 404 -9.73 2.77 25.20
CA PHE A 404 -8.51 2.17 24.63
C PHE A 404 -7.66 3.27 23.97
N THR A 405 -6.46 2.92 23.54
CA THR A 405 -5.58 3.81 22.77
C THR A 405 -5.34 3.30 21.37
N VAL A 406 -5.22 4.20 20.40
CA VAL A 406 -4.73 3.88 19.06
C VAL A 406 -3.46 4.69 18.84
N THR A 407 -2.39 4.05 18.43
CA THR A 407 -1.08 4.68 18.20
C THR A 407 -0.65 4.43 16.78
N TYR A 408 -0.06 5.45 16.13
CA TYR A 408 0.66 5.23 14.88
C TYR A 408 2.12 5.66 14.98
N GLU A 409 2.95 4.92 14.27
CA GLU A 409 4.38 5.14 14.10
C GLU A 409 4.66 5.46 12.64
N GLN A 410 5.45 6.49 12.40
CA GLN A 410 6.05 6.78 11.09
C GLN A 410 7.52 6.37 11.16
N ASN A 411 7.92 5.42 10.32
CA ASN A 411 9.29 4.90 10.24
C ASN A 411 9.83 4.41 11.60
N GLY A 412 8.96 3.77 12.41
CA GLY A 412 9.29 3.23 13.73
C GLY A 412 9.35 4.27 14.85
N VAL A 413 8.98 5.53 14.58
CA VAL A 413 8.88 6.59 15.59
C VAL A 413 7.41 6.91 15.84
N VAL A 414 6.97 6.86 17.10
CA VAL A 414 5.60 7.22 17.48
C VAL A 414 5.32 8.67 17.08
N ALA A 415 4.38 8.83 16.14
CA ALA A 415 3.99 10.12 15.59
C ALA A 415 2.69 10.63 16.20
N GLY A 416 1.79 9.75 16.64
CA GLY A 416 0.57 10.12 17.35
C GLY A 416 -0.01 9.02 18.21
N THR A 417 -0.79 9.39 19.22
CA THR A 417 -1.60 8.47 20.03
C THR A 417 -2.94 9.14 20.35
N GLU A 418 -4.03 8.51 19.92
CA GLU A 418 -5.39 8.92 20.27
C GLU A 418 -5.90 8.09 21.43
N ASN A 419 -6.57 8.77 22.36
CA ASN A 419 -7.29 8.11 23.44
C ASN A 419 -8.76 8.07 23.05
N TRP A 420 -9.31 6.86 22.94
CA TRP A 420 -10.73 6.69 22.70
C TRP A 420 -11.45 6.40 24.01
N THR A 421 -12.62 7.02 24.21
CA THR A 421 -13.53 6.73 25.33
C THR A 421 -14.95 6.64 24.81
N GLY A 422 -15.72 5.68 25.30
CA GLY A 422 -17.09 5.46 24.84
C GLY A 422 -17.66 4.16 25.36
N SER A 423 -18.50 3.52 24.55
CA SER A 423 -19.07 2.21 24.83
C SER A 423 -19.06 1.37 23.55
N LEU A 424 -17.96 0.66 23.32
CA LEU A 424 -17.82 -0.25 22.17
C LEU A 424 -18.24 -1.64 22.65
N VAL A 425 -19.51 -1.97 22.43
CA VAL A 425 -20.07 -3.28 22.81
C VAL A 425 -19.45 -4.38 21.95
N SER A 426 -19.55 -5.62 22.42
CA SER A 426 -19.06 -6.78 21.68
C SER A 426 -19.71 -6.89 20.30
N GLY A 427 -18.93 -7.28 19.28
CA GLY A 427 -19.39 -7.41 17.89
C GLY A 427 -19.62 -6.09 17.15
N ALA A 428 -19.17 -4.96 17.70
CA ALA A 428 -19.33 -3.64 17.10
C ALA A 428 -17.99 -3.00 16.72
N GLY A 429 -18.04 -2.10 15.72
CA GLY A 429 -16.90 -1.30 15.28
C GLY A 429 -17.05 0.20 15.55
N THR A 430 -15.92 0.91 15.64
CA THR A 430 -15.87 2.37 15.73
C THR A 430 -14.67 2.92 14.95
N ASP A 431 -14.83 4.10 14.37
CA ASP A 431 -13.77 4.77 13.62
C ASP A 431 -12.98 5.69 14.56
N VAL A 432 -11.66 5.62 14.47
CA VAL A 432 -10.73 6.50 15.19
C VAL A 432 -9.89 7.23 14.16
N GLU A 433 -10.07 8.55 14.08
CA GLU A 433 -9.27 9.45 13.25
C GLU A 433 -8.36 10.29 14.14
N PHE A 434 -7.09 10.39 13.75
CA PHE A 434 -6.09 11.17 14.47
C PHE A 434 -6.30 12.67 14.22
N ALA A 435 -6.25 13.47 15.29
CA ALA A 435 -6.36 14.92 15.20
C ALA A 435 -5.06 15.56 14.65
N SER A 436 -3.92 14.91 14.89
CA SER A 436 -2.63 15.31 14.33
C SER A 436 -2.46 14.78 12.92
N THR A 437 -2.03 15.64 11.99
CA THR A 437 -1.53 15.21 10.69
C THR A 437 -0.05 14.81 10.77
N PHE A 438 0.40 14.01 9.81
CA PHE A 438 1.82 13.73 9.58
C PHE A 438 2.24 14.29 8.21
N THR A 439 3.51 14.62 8.08
CA THR A 439 4.14 14.97 6.80
C THR A 439 5.03 13.81 6.38
N PRO A 440 4.89 13.28 5.15
CA PRO A 440 5.73 12.18 4.71
C PRO A 440 7.18 12.64 4.54
N GLN A 441 8.12 11.75 4.85
CA GLN A 441 9.53 11.93 4.49
C GLN A 441 9.70 11.55 3.01
N ALA A 442 10.72 12.11 2.35
CA ALA A 442 10.99 11.79 0.94
C ALA A 442 11.24 10.29 0.76
N GLY A 443 10.62 9.70 -0.27
CA GLY A 443 10.67 8.26 -0.53
C GLY A 443 9.67 7.47 0.30
N TRP A 444 9.97 6.19 0.55
CA TRP A 444 9.05 5.28 1.25
C TRP A 444 8.98 5.54 2.76
N ASN A 445 7.77 5.69 3.28
CA ASN A 445 7.46 5.74 4.70
C ASN A 445 6.70 4.47 5.10
N ASN A 446 7.08 3.84 6.20
CA ASN A 446 6.30 2.79 6.83
C ASN A 446 5.40 3.43 7.90
N ILE A 447 4.08 3.39 7.69
CA ILE A 447 3.09 3.82 8.69
C ILE A 447 2.51 2.57 9.34
N LYS A 448 2.83 2.37 10.62
CA LYS A 448 2.32 1.27 11.43
C LYS A 448 1.31 1.81 12.42
N ILE A 449 0.10 1.23 12.44
CA ILE A 449 -0.98 1.62 13.35
C ILE A 449 -1.33 0.42 14.22
N TYR A 450 -1.50 0.63 15.52
CA TYR A 450 -1.96 -0.40 16.44
C TYR A 450 -2.94 0.12 17.49
N VAL A 451 -3.92 -0.71 17.83
CA VAL A 451 -4.82 -0.51 18.97
C VAL A 451 -4.22 -1.15 20.22
N SER A 452 -4.55 -0.63 21.41
CA SER A 452 -4.12 -1.23 22.67
C SER A 452 -5.17 -1.03 23.75
N ILE A 453 -5.53 -2.13 24.42
CA ILE A 453 -6.38 -2.16 25.61
C ILE A 453 -5.75 -3.10 26.65
N ALA A 454 -5.89 -2.74 27.93
CA ALA A 454 -5.31 -3.56 29.01
C ALA A 454 -6.06 -4.90 29.14
N GLY A 455 -5.31 -6.00 29.10
CA GLY A 455 -5.88 -7.35 29.22
C GLY A 455 -6.37 -7.93 27.91
N ASP A 456 -6.08 -7.29 26.78
CA ASP A 456 -6.18 -7.95 25.48
C ASP A 456 -5.30 -9.19 25.44
N GLY A 457 -5.89 -10.32 25.08
CA GLY A 457 -5.24 -11.63 25.05
C GLY A 457 -4.72 -12.03 23.69
N ASP A 458 -5.18 -11.36 22.62
CA ASP A 458 -4.87 -11.69 21.24
C ASP A 458 -4.40 -10.45 20.50
N ASN A 459 -3.10 -10.39 20.22
CA ASN A 459 -2.49 -9.23 19.57
C ASN A 459 -2.33 -9.44 18.05
N THR A 460 -2.87 -10.52 17.49
CA THR A 460 -2.67 -10.85 16.07
C THR A 460 -3.47 -9.95 15.13
N ASN A 461 -4.54 -9.34 15.64
CA ASN A 461 -5.44 -8.43 14.93
C ASN A 461 -5.25 -6.95 15.32
N ASP A 462 -4.34 -6.63 16.23
CA ASP A 462 -4.14 -5.27 16.77
C ASP A 462 -3.55 -4.28 15.78
N THR A 463 -2.83 -4.77 14.77
CA THR A 463 -1.87 -3.95 14.00
C THR A 463 -2.13 -4.01 12.50
N VAL A 464 -2.10 -2.85 11.85
CA VAL A 464 -2.03 -2.72 10.39
C VAL A 464 -0.81 -1.89 10.01
N SER A 465 -0.19 -2.16 8.86
CA SER A 465 0.93 -1.38 8.32
C SER A 465 0.73 -1.07 6.85
N ILE A 466 1.14 0.12 6.42
CA ILE A 466 1.15 0.54 5.02
C ILE A 466 2.47 1.17 4.64
N PHE A 467 2.81 1.06 3.36
CA PHE A 467 3.84 1.88 2.74
C PHE A 467 3.19 3.13 2.13
N TYR A 468 3.81 4.28 2.38
CA TYR A 468 3.32 5.58 1.94
C TYR A 468 4.47 6.39 1.35
N LYS A 469 4.35 6.85 0.10
CA LYS A 469 5.43 7.56 -0.61
C LYS A 469 5.33 9.08 -0.39
N GLY A 470 6.41 9.70 0.08
CA GLY A 470 6.58 11.15 0.06
C GLY A 470 7.29 11.61 -1.21
N ILE A 471 6.61 12.43 -2.02
CA ILE A 471 7.15 13.01 -3.26
C ILE A 471 7.85 14.34 -2.94
N PRO A 472 9.19 14.45 -3.07
CA PRO A 472 9.93 15.67 -2.78
C PRO A 472 9.84 16.72 -3.91
N GLU A 473 10.28 17.94 -3.60
CA GLU A 473 10.65 18.95 -4.60
C GLU A 473 12.15 18.81 -4.94
N GLU A 474 12.44 18.70 -6.23
CA GLU A 474 13.77 18.55 -6.81
C GLU A 474 14.15 19.77 -7.66
N ALA A 475 15.45 20.06 -7.74
CA ALA A 475 15.98 21.13 -8.58
C ALA A 475 16.14 20.66 -10.04
N VAL A 476 16.03 21.59 -10.98
CA VAL A 476 16.40 21.39 -12.39
C VAL A 476 17.83 21.93 -12.61
N PRO A 477 18.75 21.19 -13.27
CA PRO A 477 18.55 19.93 -13.98
C PRO A 477 18.40 18.70 -13.06
N TYR A 478 17.68 17.68 -13.55
CA TYR A 478 17.38 16.43 -12.84
C TYR A 478 17.55 15.24 -13.79
N SER A 479 18.05 14.12 -13.28
CA SER A 479 18.18 12.86 -14.03
C SER A 479 17.91 11.68 -13.10
N ASP A 480 17.19 10.68 -13.59
CA ASP A 480 16.83 9.49 -12.85
C ASP A 480 16.85 8.27 -13.78
N ASP A 481 17.75 7.33 -13.50
CA ASP A 481 17.87 6.04 -14.17
C ASP A 481 17.15 4.93 -13.40
N PHE A 482 16.41 5.28 -12.32
CA PHE A 482 15.62 4.38 -11.48
C PHE A 482 16.39 3.31 -10.71
N GLU A 483 17.73 3.38 -10.68
CA GLU A 483 18.57 2.39 -10.00
C GLU A 483 18.83 2.69 -8.51
N THR A 484 18.41 3.85 -8.02
CA THR A 484 18.74 4.32 -6.67
C THR A 484 17.51 4.67 -5.84
N ASN A 485 17.19 5.96 -5.72
CA ASN A 485 16.09 6.46 -4.92
C ASN A 485 14.87 6.68 -5.80
N ASP A 486 13.80 5.95 -5.51
CA ASP A 486 12.52 6.16 -6.17
C ASP A 486 11.67 7.20 -5.43
N PHE A 487 11.55 8.37 -6.04
CA PHE A 487 10.72 9.49 -5.59
C PHE A 487 9.44 9.66 -6.39
N TRP A 488 9.12 8.69 -7.26
CA TRP A 488 7.91 8.71 -8.06
C TRP A 488 6.75 8.11 -7.28
N GLY A 489 5.54 8.55 -7.57
CA GLY A 489 4.31 8.03 -6.94
C GLY A 489 3.33 7.54 -8.00
N SER A 490 2.62 6.45 -7.72
CA SER A 490 1.63 5.87 -8.63
C SER A 490 0.35 5.59 -7.88
N ASN A 491 -0.81 5.64 -8.54
CA ASN A 491 -2.03 5.13 -7.93
C ASN A 491 -2.01 3.59 -7.90
N ILE A 492 -2.07 2.98 -6.71
CA ILE A 492 -2.14 1.52 -6.57
C ILE A 492 -3.40 1.00 -7.26
N THR A 493 -3.20 0.33 -8.38
CA THR A 493 -4.24 -0.32 -9.18
C THR A 493 -3.68 -1.67 -9.60
N ALA A 494 -4.49 -2.73 -9.58
CA ALA A 494 -4.08 -4.02 -10.12
C ALA A 494 -3.63 -3.85 -11.58
N ASP A 495 -2.55 -4.53 -11.98
CA ASP A 495 -1.93 -4.40 -13.30
C ASP A 495 -1.55 -2.94 -13.66
N GLY A 496 -1.22 -2.13 -12.64
CA GLY A 496 -0.92 -0.70 -12.72
C GLY A 496 0.56 -0.38 -12.98
N TRP A 497 0.99 0.84 -12.70
CA TRP A 497 2.41 1.21 -12.78
C TRP A 497 3.21 0.54 -11.67
N GLU A 498 4.34 -0.07 -12.02
CA GLU A 498 5.23 -0.77 -11.10
C GLU A 498 6.69 -0.46 -11.44
N LEU A 499 7.51 -0.27 -10.41
CA LEU A 499 8.96 -0.16 -10.52
C LEU A 499 9.59 -1.53 -10.27
N GLY A 500 10.35 -2.03 -11.24
CA GLY A 500 11.00 -3.33 -11.11
C GLY A 500 11.79 -3.70 -12.35
N VAL A 501 12.19 -4.97 -12.43
CA VAL A 501 12.82 -5.54 -13.63
C VAL A 501 11.72 -5.96 -14.60
N PRO A 502 11.56 -5.34 -15.79
CA PRO A 502 10.51 -5.72 -16.72
C PRO A 502 10.64 -7.18 -17.14
N ALA A 503 9.54 -7.93 -17.04
CA ALA A 503 9.49 -9.37 -17.29
C ALA A 503 8.32 -9.78 -18.21
N GLY A 504 7.78 -8.84 -18.98
CA GLY A 504 6.71 -9.10 -19.94
C GLY A 504 7.17 -9.93 -21.16
N ALA A 505 6.24 -10.29 -22.04
CA ALA A 505 6.54 -11.07 -23.24
C ALA A 505 7.26 -10.26 -24.33
N VAL A 506 6.94 -8.97 -24.43
CA VAL A 506 7.50 -7.99 -25.38
C VAL A 506 8.46 -7.05 -24.65
N ILE A 507 8.00 -6.37 -23.59
CA ILE A 507 8.77 -5.43 -22.78
C ILE A 507 9.37 -6.22 -21.61
N ASN A 508 10.59 -6.70 -21.82
CA ASN A 508 11.25 -7.72 -20.98
C ASN A 508 12.64 -7.32 -20.45
N SER A 509 12.96 -6.03 -20.55
CA SER A 509 14.21 -5.46 -20.04
C SER A 509 14.07 -3.95 -19.89
N ALA A 510 14.78 -3.37 -18.92
CA ALA A 510 14.99 -1.93 -18.79
C ALA A 510 15.96 -1.40 -19.88
N TYR A 511 16.05 -0.08 -20.06
CA TYR A 511 16.98 0.54 -21.00
C TYR A 511 18.37 0.69 -20.39
N SER A 512 18.43 1.21 -19.16
CA SER A 512 19.61 1.26 -18.31
C SER A 512 19.40 0.36 -17.09
N PRO A 513 20.49 -0.21 -16.53
CA PRO A 513 20.54 -1.51 -15.88
C PRO A 513 19.23 -2.20 -15.50
N ASP A 514 18.94 -2.43 -14.22
CA ASP A 514 17.95 -3.46 -13.87
C ASP A 514 16.51 -2.91 -13.82
N LEU A 515 16.30 -1.63 -13.51
CA LEU A 515 14.98 -1.13 -13.11
C LEU A 515 14.37 -0.15 -14.11
N ALA A 516 13.08 -0.33 -14.37
CA ALA A 516 12.27 0.64 -15.12
C ALA A 516 10.85 0.70 -14.54
N TRP A 517 10.19 1.83 -14.73
CA TRP A 517 8.75 1.92 -14.48
C TRP A 517 8.00 1.31 -15.66
N LYS A 518 7.14 0.31 -15.42
CA LYS A 518 6.32 -0.33 -16.45
C LYS A 518 4.88 -0.51 -15.94
N THR A 519 3.91 -0.39 -16.83
CA THR A 519 2.54 -0.86 -16.55
C THR A 519 2.51 -2.39 -16.51
N ASN A 520 2.21 -2.99 -15.36
CA ASN A 520 2.29 -4.41 -15.04
C ASN A 520 3.70 -4.99 -15.32
N ILE A 521 4.55 -5.12 -14.30
CA ILE A 521 5.97 -5.39 -14.51
C ILE A 521 6.23 -6.71 -15.24
N ASP A 522 5.43 -7.75 -14.99
CA ASP A 522 5.61 -9.11 -15.49
C ASP A 522 4.52 -9.58 -16.47
N GLY A 523 3.58 -8.71 -16.83
CA GLY A 523 2.46 -9.08 -17.69
C GLY A 523 1.96 -7.98 -18.62
N THR A 524 0.69 -8.14 -18.99
CA THR A 524 -0.07 -7.23 -19.86
C THR A 524 -0.94 -6.28 -19.04
N TYR A 525 -1.21 -5.08 -19.54
CA TYR A 525 -2.15 -4.16 -18.87
C TYR A 525 -3.60 -4.68 -18.89
N ALA A 526 -4.44 -4.20 -17.96
CA ALA A 526 -5.85 -4.58 -17.89
C ALA A 526 -6.77 -3.64 -18.70
N ASN A 527 -7.97 -4.11 -19.04
CA ASN A 527 -9.01 -3.31 -19.72
C ASN A 527 -9.62 -2.25 -18.79
N ASN A 528 -10.14 -1.17 -19.38
CA ASN A 528 -10.82 -0.07 -18.69
C ASN A 528 -9.98 0.64 -17.63
N GLN A 529 -8.69 0.83 -17.90
CA GLN A 529 -7.78 1.46 -16.96
C GLN A 529 -7.50 2.91 -17.33
N THR A 530 -7.34 3.74 -16.30
CA THR A 530 -6.69 5.04 -16.37
C THR A 530 -5.77 5.15 -15.16
N ILE A 531 -4.48 4.87 -15.39
CA ILE A 531 -3.46 4.80 -14.34
C ILE A 531 -2.42 5.90 -14.56
N VAL A 532 -1.89 6.42 -13.47
CA VAL A 532 -1.09 7.64 -13.46
C VAL A 532 0.16 7.45 -12.62
N LEU A 533 1.30 7.75 -13.22
CA LEU A 533 2.61 7.79 -12.59
C LEU A 533 3.06 9.25 -12.49
N TYR A 534 3.35 9.70 -11.28
CA TYR A 534 3.73 11.06 -10.93
C TYR A 534 5.24 11.14 -10.71
N THR A 535 5.87 12.09 -11.39
CA THR A 535 7.26 12.48 -11.15
C THR A 535 7.43 13.20 -9.81
N PRO A 536 8.66 13.43 -9.33
CA PRO A 536 8.94 14.46 -8.33
C PRO A 536 8.37 15.82 -8.72
N VAL A 537 8.21 16.71 -7.74
CA VAL A 537 7.90 18.11 -8.02
C VAL A 537 9.21 18.80 -8.42
N PHE A 538 9.18 19.71 -9.39
CA PHE A 538 10.35 20.38 -9.92
C PHE A 538 10.24 21.90 -9.79
N SER A 539 11.36 22.52 -9.40
CA SER A 539 11.52 23.98 -9.35
C SER A 539 12.12 24.52 -10.65
N PHE A 540 11.38 25.38 -11.36
CA PHE A 540 11.82 26.01 -12.63
C PHE A 540 12.26 27.47 -12.49
N ILE A 541 12.30 28.01 -11.26
CA ILE A 541 12.56 29.43 -11.00
C ILE A 541 13.93 29.93 -11.52
N HIS A 542 14.90 29.03 -11.71
CA HIS A 542 16.22 29.32 -12.28
C HIS A 542 16.49 28.60 -13.61
N ALA A 543 15.46 28.01 -14.23
CA ALA A 543 15.59 27.27 -15.47
C ALA A 543 15.28 28.15 -16.69
N TYR A 544 16.16 28.11 -17.69
CA TYR A 544 15.99 28.77 -18.99
C TYR A 544 16.23 27.78 -20.13
N ASN A 545 15.25 27.65 -21.03
CA ASN A 545 15.22 26.71 -22.15
C ASN A 545 15.40 25.23 -21.75
N ALA A 546 14.84 24.84 -20.61
CA ALA A 546 14.91 23.45 -20.17
C ALA A 546 14.33 22.49 -21.23
N GLN A 547 14.84 21.27 -21.28
CA GLN A 547 14.34 20.20 -22.13
C GLN A 547 14.08 18.96 -21.28
N LEU A 548 12.95 18.30 -21.51
CA LEU A 548 12.65 17.00 -20.90
C LEU A 548 12.95 15.90 -21.91
N SER A 549 13.57 14.81 -21.45
CA SER A 549 13.79 13.60 -22.24
C SER A 549 13.62 12.34 -21.41
N PHE A 550 13.36 11.21 -22.06
CA PHE A 550 13.32 9.88 -21.46
C PHE A 550 13.39 8.80 -22.55
N TRP A 551 13.74 7.58 -22.13
CA TRP A 551 13.60 6.38 -22.94
C TRP A 551 12.29 5.69 -22.59
N HIS A 552 11.60 5.15 -23.60
CA HIS A 552 10.38 4.40 -23.37
C HIS A 552 10.16 3.29 -24.39
N TRP A 553 9.42 2.26 -23.99
CA TRP A 553 8.98 1.17 -24.85
C TRP A 553 7.49 0.95 -24.63
N TYR A 554 6.69 1.01 -25.69
CA TYR A 554 5.25 0.75 -25.60
C TYR A 554 4.80 -0.35 -26.56
N ASP A 555 3.89 -1.19 -26.07
CA ASP A 555 3.19 -2.26 -26.76
C ASP A 555 1.73 -2.28 -26.32
N THR A 556 0.87 -1.63 -27.12
CA THR A 556 -0.54 -1.42 -26.81
C THR A 556 -1.43 -1.71 -28.01
N ASP A 557 -2.69 -2.01 -27.72
CA ASP A 557 -3.72 -2.09 -28.75
C ASP A 557 -3.99 -0.71 -29.37
N ALA A 558 -4.55 -0.73 -30.59
CA ALA A 558 -4.89 0.50 -31.29
C ALA A 558 -5.90 1.32 -30.49
N SER A 559 -5.57 2.59 -30.22
CA SER A 559 -6.33 3.57 -29.39
C SER A 559 -6.11 3.47 -27.88
N ASP A 560 -5.42 2.43 -27.41
CA ASP A 560 -4.83 2.37 -26.06
C ASP A 560 -3.44 2.97 -26.11
N GLY A 561 -2.94 3.45 -24.99
CA GLY A 561 -1.64 4.10 -24.99
C GLY A 561 -1.42 4.99 -23.79
N GLY A 562 -0.38 5.80 -23.86
CA GLY A 562 -0.15 6.79 -22.85
C GLY A 562 0.33 8.14 -23.36
N TYR A 563 0.19 9.14 -22.50
CA TYR A 563 0.48 10.54 -22.77
C TYR A 563 0.97 11.21 -21.48
N ILE A 564 1.60 12.38 -21.61
CA ILE A 564 2.14 13.12 -20.48
C ILE A 564 1.32 14.38 -20.26
N GLN A 565 1.04 14.68 -18.99
CA GLN A 565 0.52 15.97 -18.58
C GLN A 565 1.49 16.67 -17.64
N TYR A 566 1.37 17.99 -17.55
CA TYR A 566 2.10 18.81 -16.60
C TYR A 566 1.16 19.77 -15.86
N THR A 567 1.57 20.14 -14.65
CA THR A 567 1.07 21.32 -13.95
C THR A 567 2.19 22.34 -13.84
N ALA A 568 1.84 23.62 -13.91
CA ALA A 568 2.74 24.75 -13.67
C ALA A 568 2.17 25.70 -12.60
N ASN A 569 1.23 25.21 -11.79
CA ASN A 569 0.52 25.96 -10.76
C ASN A 569 0.18 25.09 -9.54
N GLY A 570 1.15 24.25 -9.12
CA GLY A 570 1.04 23.44 -7.90
C GLY A 570 -0.05 22.37 -7.94
N GLY A 571 -0.43 21.88 -9.12
CA GLY A 571 -1.44 20.83 -9.28
C GLY A 571 -2.87 21.32 -9.48
N THR A 572 -3.11 22.64 -9.48
CA THR A 572 -4.47 23.22 -9.67
C THR A 572 -5.06 22.89 -11.04
N THR A 573 -4.23 22.91 -12.10
CA THR A 573 -4.63 22.52 -13.45
C THR A 573 -3.56 21.63 -14.09
N TRP A 574 -4.02 20.66 -14.89
CA TRP A 574 -3.17 19.73 -15.65
C TRP A 574 -3.41 19.90 -17.15
N ASN A 575 -2.33 20.11 -17.91
CA ASN A 575 -2.37 20.30 -19.36
C ASN A 575 -1.61 19.17 -20.06
N ASN A 576 -2.03 18.79 -21.27
CA ASN A 576 -1.25 17.87 -22.11
C ASN A 576 0.12 18.49 -22.43
N LEU A 577 1.19 17.70 -22.30
CA LEU A 577 2.54 18.15 -22.63
C LEU A 577 2.79 17.95 -24.14
N GLY A 578 2.73 19.04 -24.89
CA GLY A 578 2.88 19.06 -26.34
C GLY A 578 1.59 18.72 -27.11
N THR A 579 1.75 18.62 -28.42
CA THR A 579 0.67 18.39 -29.40
C THR A 579 0.95 17.16 -30.28
N LEU A 580 -0.02 16.77 -31.12
CA LEU A 580 0.16 15.65 -32.06
C LEU A 580 1.33 15.92 -33.02
N ASN A 581 2.35 15.05 -32.99
CA ASN A 581 3.62 15.23 -33.72
C ASN A 581 4.26 16.60 -33.41
N ASP A 582 4.48 16.87 -32.13
CA ASP A 582 4.94 18.18 -31.67
C ASP A 582 6.26 18.59 -32.39
N PRO A 583 6.29 19.75 -33.08
CA PRO A 583 7.46 20.15 -33.87
C PRO A 583 8.66 20.55 -33.01
N THR A 584 8.45 20.77 -31.70
CA THR A 584 9.53 21.09 -30.75
C THR A 584 10.14 19.86 -30.09
N GLY A 585 9.57 18.67 -30.36
CA GLY A 585 10.00 17.41 -29.76
C GLY A 585 10.60 16.42 -30.76
N THR A 586 11.36 15.47 -30.22
CA THR A 586 11.82 14.28 -30.95
C THR A 586 10.93 13.11 -30.57
N ASN A 587 10.39 12.38 -31.55
CA ASN A 587 9.48 11.25 -31.35
C ASN A 587 8.32 11.55 -30.38
N TRP A 588 7.80 12.77 -30.41
CA TRP A 588 6.85 13.25 -29.42
C TRP A 588 5.40 13.11 -29.88
N ALA A 589 4.61 12.34 -29.12
CA ALA A 589 3.17 12.19 -29.27
C ALA A 589 2.69 11.95 -30.72
N PRO A 590 3.11 10.86 -31.41
CA PRO A 590 2.74 10.61 -32.80
C PRO A 590 1.27 10.19 -33.00
N SER A 591 0.56 9.83 -31.92
CA SER A 591 -0.78 9.24 -31.96
C SER A 591 -1.79 9.98 -31.07
N ASN A 592 -3.08 9.74 -31.33
CA ASN A 592 -4.14 10.13 -30.41
C ASN A 592 -4.39 9.01 -29.40
N VAL A 593 -4.52 9.35 -28.12
CA VAL A 593 -4.84 8.42 -27.04
C VAL A 593 -5.95 9.03 -26.20
N SER A 594 -7.13 8.40 -26.18
CA SER A 594 -8.31 8.90 -25.45
C SER A 594 -8.64 10.37 -25.74
N THR A 595 -8.25 11.29 -24.83
CA THR A 595 -8.52 12.75 -24.88
C THR A 595 -7.24 13.59 -25.07
N GLY A 596 -6.09 12.97 -25.29
CA GLY A 596 -4.79 13.62 -25.42
C GLY A 596 -3.98 13.15 -26.63
N TYR A 597 -2.74 13.63 -26.68
CA TYR A 597 -1.75 13.28 -27.70
C TYR A 597 -0.60 12.54 -27.05
N GLY A 598 -0.26 11.36 -27.57
CA GLY A 598 0.70 10.46 -26.93
C GLY A 598 1.14 9.32 -27.85
N TRP A 599 1.39 8.15 -27.26
CA TRP A 599 1.92 6.97 -27.92
C TRP A 599 0.95 5.80 -27.81
N SER A 600 0.71 5.14 -28.94
CA SER A 600 -0.21 4.01 -29.10
C SER A 600 0.36 3.04 -30.12
N GLY A 601 0.06 1.75 -29.98
CA GLY A 601 0.57 0.69 -30.84
C GLY A 601 1.86 0.10 -30.30
N ASN A 602 2.78 -0.27 -31.20
CA ASN A 602 4.03 -0.94 -30.83
C ASN A 602 5.24 -0.11 -31.32
N SER A 603 6.18 0.19 -30.43
CA SER A 603 7.40 0.95 -30.74
C SER A 603 8.53 0.12 -31.36
N GLY A 604 8.47 -1.21 -31.26
CA GLY A 604 9.49 -2.14 -31.73
C GLY A 604 10.75 -2.23 -30.87
N GLY A 605 10.73 -1.63 -29.67
CA GLY A 605 11.86 -1.51 -28.75
C GLY A 605 11.87 -0.17 -28.01
N TRP A 606 12.96 0.08 -27.29
CA TRP A 606 13.22 1.36 -26.63
C TRP A 606 13.40 2.49 -27.65
N VAL A 607 12.65 3.56 -27.46
CA VAL A 607 12.68 4.80 -28.26
C VAL A 607 13.08 5.95 -27.35
N TYR A 608 13.86 6.90 -27.88
CA TYR A 608 14.17 8.15 -27.20
C TYR A 608 13.16 9.22 -27.59
N SER A 609 12.59 9.91 -26.59
CA SER A 609 11.69 11.04 -26.79
C SER A 609 12.14 12.26 -26.00
N SER A 610 12.00 13.45 -26.58
CA SER A 610 12.33 14.72 -25.92
C SER A 610 11.41 15.85 -26.35
N ILE A 611 11.26 16.88 -25.52
CA ILE A 611 10.47 18.09 -25.81
C ILE A 611 11.06 19.34 -25.16
N ASP A 612 10.95 20.47 -25.84
CA ASP A 612 11.27 21.79 -25.31
C ASP A 612 10.30 22.23 -24.19
N LEU A 613 10.86 22.70 -23.08
CA LEU A 613 10.11 23.24 -21.94
C LEU A 613 10.32 24.76 -21.77
N SER A 614 10.70 25.49 -22.81
CA SER A 614 10.93 26.94 -22.72
C SER A 614 9.69 27.74 -22.26
N PHE A 615 8.49 27.18 -22.42
CA PHE A 615 7.26 27.75 -21.88
C PHE A 615 7.20 27.77 -20.33
N LEU A 616 8.11 27.06 -19.65
CA LEU A 616 8.27 27.04 -18.19
C LEU A 616 9.44 27.93 -17.71
N ASN A 617 10.06 28.72 -18.58
CA ASN A 617 11.19 29.58 -18.22
C ASN A 617 10.87 30.44 -16.99
N PHE A 618 11.68 30.30 -15.94
CA PHE A 618 11.56 31.02 -14.68
C PHE A 618 10.20 30.88 -13.98
N ASN A 619 9.48 29.75 -14.17
CA ASN A 619 8.19 29.53 -13.53
C ASN A 619 8.33 29.58 -11.99
N PRO A 620 7.61 30.48 -11.29
CA PRO A 620 7.75 30.65 -9.84
C PRO A 620 6.92 29.65 -9.01
N PHE A 621 6.18 28.75 -9.67
CA PHE A 621 5.33 27.76 -9.02
C PHE A 621 5.91 26.36 -9.16
N GLU A 622 5.53 25.47 -8.24
CA GLU A 622 5.78 24.03 -8.35
C GLU A 622 5.28 23.49 -9.70
N THR A 623 6.18 22.86 -10.44
CA THR A 623 5.90 22.14 -11.69
C THR A 623 5.96 20.64 -11.42
N GLN A 624 5.03 19.85 -11.96
CA GLN A 624 5.09 18.40 -11.87
C GLN A 624 4.59 17.77 -13.17
N PHE A 625 5.18 16.66 -13.57
CA PHE A 625 4.76 15.87 -14.72
C PHE A 625 4.08 14.58 -14.26
N ARG A 626 3.13 14.10 -15.05
CA ARG A 626 2.50 12.79 -14.84
C ARG A 626 2.35 12.04 -16.15
N PHE A 627 2.74 10.77 -16.13
CA PHE A 627 2.60 9.81 -17.21
C PHE A 627 1.27 9.08 -17.01
N ILE A 628 0.38 9.19 -17.99
CA ILE A 628 -0.97 8.61 -17.91
C ILE A 628 -1.05 7.51 -18.95
N PHE A 629 -1.46 6.32 -18.51
CA PHE A 629 -1.79 5.21 -19.39
C PHE A 629 -3.29 4.97 -19.38
N TYR A 630 -3.86 4.77 -20.56
CA TYR A 630 -5.28 4.57 -20.78
C TYR A 630 -5.51 3.31 -21.62
N SER A 631 -6.47 2.49 -21.18
CA SER A 631 -7.01 1.36 -21.95
C SER A 631 -8.54 1.39 -21.98
N ASN A 632 -9.09 0.93 -23.10
CA ASN A 632 -10.54 0.84 -23.28
C ASN A 632 -11.08 -0.56 -22.86
N SER A 633 -12.34 -0.89 -23.17
CA SER A 633 -12.97 -2.18 -22.80
C SER A 633 -12.71 -3.32 -23.78
N ILE A 634 -12.07 -3.04 -24.91
CA ILE A 634 -11.92 -3.90 -26.08
C ILE A 634 -10.43 -4.02 -26.41
N GLY A 635 -9.89 -5.23 -26.31
CA GLY A 635 -8.50 -5.50 -26.63
C GLY A 635 -8.08 -6.92 -26.28
N THR A 636 -6.97 -7.36 -26.86
CA THR A 636 -6.18 -8.50 -26.35
C THR A 636 -5.14 -8.07 -25.33
N ASN A 637 -4.84 -6.77 -25.28
CA ASN A 637 -3.87 -6.07 -24.44
C ASN A 637 -2.43 -6.54 -24.69
N GLY A 638 -1.53 -5.56 -24.84
CA GLY A 638 -0.09 -5.79 -24.92
C GLY A 638 0.59 -5.63 -23.55
N ASP A 639 1.92 -5.64 -23.55
CA ASP A 639 2.72 -5.44 -22.33
C ASP A 639 2.63 -4.01 -21.76
N GLY A 640 2.03 -3.06 -22.49
CA GLY A 640 1.72 -1.73 -22.00
C GLY A 640 2.83 -0.72 -22.28
N TRP A 641 3.28 0.03 -21.27
CA TRP A 641 4.23 1.13 -21.42
C TRP A 641 5.31 1.10 -20.33
N ALA A 642 6.57 1.06 -20.74
CA ALA A 642 7.74 1.23 -19.87
C ALA A 642 8.46 2.55 -20.12
N ILE A 643 9.03 3.14 -19.06
CA ILE A 643 9.76 4.40 -19.03
C ILE A 643 11.06 4.19 -18.27
N ASP A 644 12.13 4.78 -18.77
CA ASP A 644 13.47 4.73 -18.18
C ASP A 644 14.27 6.02 -18.50
N ASN A 645 15.32 6.29 -17.73
CA ASN A 645 16.26 7.41 -17.91
C ASN A 645 15.56 8.76 -18.09
N PHE A 646 14.68 9.11 -17.15
CA PHE A 646 14.01 10.40 -17.16
C PHE A 646 15.00 11.53 -16.87
N GLU A 647 14.96 12.58 -17.69
CA GLU A 647 15.87 13.71 -17.56
C GLU A 647 15.16 15.04 -17.84
N ILE A 648 15.49 16.06 -17.05
CA ILE A 648 15.24 17.46 -17.35
C ILE A 648 16.59 18.16 -17.35
N ILE A 649 17.05 18.59 -18.52
CA ILE A 649 18.31 19.32 -18.68
C ILE A 649 18.06 20.80 -18.89
N ILE A 650 19.06 21.61 -18.53
CA ILE A 650 19.17 23.00 -18.97
C ILE A 650 20.28 23.01 -20.01
N PRO A 651 19.98 23.20 -21.31
CA PRO A 651 21.01 23.35 -22.32
C PRO A 651 21.82 24.61 -22.03
N GLN A 652 23.14 24.51 -22.17
CA GLN A 652 24.04 25.64 -22.00
C GLN A 652 23.67 26.74 -23.02
N ALA A 653 23.48 27.98 -22.54
CA ALA A 653 23.09 29.08 -23.42
C ALA A 653 24.21 29.42 -24.42
N ASP A 654 23.81 29.93 -25.59
CA ASP A 654 24.74 30.39 -26.62
C ASP A 654 25.59 31.58 -26.15
N ILE A 655 24.98 32.51 -25.41
CA ILE A 655 25.61 33.72 -24.89
C ILE A 655 25.22 33.82 -23.42
N ASP A 656 26.21 33.66 -22.54
CA ASP A 656 26.08 33.81 -21.09
C ASP A 656 27.44 34.26 -20.55
N ALA A 657 27.50 35.45 -19.95
CA ALA A 657 28.69 35.95 -19.30
C ALA A 657 28.34 36.51 -17.93
N GLY A 658 29.14 36.21 -16.92
CA GLY A 658 28.95 36.72 -15.58
C GLY A 658 30.20 37.32 -14.96
N VAL A 659 30.02 38.21 -13.99
CA VAL A 659 31.11 38.68 -13.13
C VAL A 659 31.27 37.70 -11.97
N VAL A 660 32.45 37.09 -11.84
CA VAL A 660 32.75 36.08 -10.79
C VAL A 660 33.51 36.66 -9.60
N GLU A 661 34.19 37.80 -9.77
CA GLU A 661 34.98 38.42 -8.72
C GLU A 661 35.16 39.93 -8.93
N ILE A 662 35.09 40.70 -7.85
CA ILE A 662 35.57 42.09 -7.82
C ILE A 662 36.95 42.09 -7.15
N VAL A 663 38.00 42.32 -7.94
CA VAL A 663 39.40 42.35 -7.49
C VAL A 663 39.75 43.71 -6.88
N SER A 664 39.19 44.78 -7.42
CA SER A 664 39.34 46.15 -6.93
C SER A 664 38.10 46.97 -7.34
N PRO A 665 37.61 47.92 -6.52
CA PRO A 665 38.12 48.34 -5.21
C PRO A 665 37.99 47.25 -4.14
N ALA A 666 38.93 47.21 -3.19
CA ALA A 666 38.97 46.24 -2.10
C ALA A 666 39.49 46.89 -0.80
N GLY A 667 39.06 46.37 0.35
CA GLY A 667 39.49 46.85 1.66
C GLY A 667 38.92 48.23 2.03
N MET A 668 39.64 48.95 2.88
CA MET A 668 39.27 50.29 3.35
C MET A 668 39.72 51.34 2.33
N LEU A 669 38.76 52.11 1.80
CA LEU A 669 39.00 53.11 0.76
C LEU A 669 39.14 54.52 1.33
N THR A 670 39.68 55.46 0.55
CA THR A 670 39.76 56.87 0.97
C THR A 670 38.78 57.74 0.17
N PRO A 671 37.84 58.48 0.81
CA PRO A 671 36.95 59.38 0.10
C PRO A 671 37.71 60.37 -0.79
N GLY A 672 37.28 60.50 -2.05
CA GLY A 672 37.91 61.39 -3.02
C GLY A 672 39.20 60.88 -3.68
N VAL A 673 39.73 59.72 -3.27
CA VAL A 673 40.86 59.06 -3.95
C VAL A 673 40.33 58.11 -5.02
N GLN A 674 40.91 58.15 -6.22
CA GLN A 674 40.48 57.31 -7.32
C GLN A 674 41.00 55.87 -7.15
N GLU A 675 40.08 54.91 -7.16
CA GLU A 675 40.34 53.47 -7.06
C GLU A 675 40.12 52.78 -8.42
N PRO A 676 41.03 51.92 -8.88
CA PRO A 676 40.81 51.15 -10.09
C PRO A 676 39.65 50.16 -9.89
N ILE A 677 38.83 49.99 -10.92
CA ILE A 677 37.79 48.96 -10.94
C ILE A 677 38.30 47.79 -11.77
N THR A 678 38.60 46.68 -11.12
CA THR A 678 39.09 45.46 -11.75
C THR A 678 38.20 44.30 -11.34
N VAL A 679 37.67 43.58 -12.32
CA VAL A 679 36.75 42.45 -12.13
C VAL A 679 37.25 41.23 -12.91
N LYS A 680 36.82 40.04 -12.52
CA LYS A 680 36.93 38.83 -13.35
C LYS A 680 35.59 38.53 -13.98
N ILE A 681 35.60 38.35 -15.29
CA ILE A 681 34.44 37.98 -16.11
C ILE A 681 34.66 36.59 -16.68
N THR A 682 33.65 35.75 -16.61
CA THR A 682 33.64 34.37 -17.12
C THR A 682 32.62 34.25 -18.23
N ASN A 683 32.94 33.52 -19.30
CA ASN A 683 31.97 33.13 -20.32
C ASN A 683 31.38 31.77 -19.95
N TYR A 684 30.14 31.76 -19.49
CA TYR A 684 29.40 30.53 -19.19
C TYR A 684 28.65 30.00 -20.42
N GLY A 685 28.56 30.77 -21.51
CA GLY A 685 27.92 30.37 -22.75
C GLY A 685 28.81 29.52 -23.67
N THR A 686 28.21 28.93 -24.70
CA THR A 686 28.93 28.08 -25.68
C THR A 686 29.66 28.90 -26.74
N ASN A 687 29.15 30.09 -27.12
CA ASN A 687 29.81 30.93 -28.10
C ASN A 687 31.04 31.62 -27.50
N THR A 688 32.08 31.74 -28.32
CA THR A 688 33.22 32.59 -27.97
C THR A 688 32.79 34.06 -27.97
N LEU A 689 32.89 34.72 -26.81
CA LEU A 689 32.51 36.12 -26.66
C LEU A 689 33.68 37.03 -27.05
N THR A 690 33.39 38.06 -27.82
CA THR A 690 34.39 39.04 -28.29
C THR A 690 34.17 40.45 -27.76
N SER A 691 33.01 40.69 -27.16
CA SER A 691 32.60 41.97 -26.57
C SER A 691 31.61 41.71 -25.44
N ILE A 692 31.87 42.27 -24.25
CA ILE A 692 31.01 42.12 -23.07
C ILE A 692 30.83 43.51 -22.44
N PRO A 693 29.63 44.12 -22.49
CA PRO A 693 29.31 45.29 -21.68
C PRO A 693 29.34 44.91 -20.20
N VAL A 694 30.05 45.68 -19.38
CA VAL A 694 30.17 45.48 -17.94
C VAL A 694 29.84 46.79 -17.24
N VAL A 695 29.04 46.71 -16.18
CA VAL A 695 28.61 47.82 -15.36
C VAL A 695 29.16 47.64 -13.95
N ALA A 696 29.62 48.72 -13.34
CA ALA A 696 29.99 48.78 -11.93
C ALA A 696 29.17 49.87 -11.23
N LYS A 697 28.62 49.56 -10.06
CA LYS A 697 27.69 50.43 -9.34
C LYS A 697 27.84 50.30 -7.83
N ALA A 698 28.03 51.43 -7.17
CA ALA A 698 27.92 51.54 -5.71
C ALA A 698 26.50 51.96 -5.31
N ASN A 699 25.99 51.45 -4.19
CA ASN A 699 24.70 51.85 -3.63
C ASN A 699 24.74 53.21 -2.87
N THR A 700 25.64 54.11 -3.28
CA THR A 700 25.86 55.43 -2.65
C THR A 700 25.11 56.58 -3.35
N GLY A 701 24.32 56.28 -4.39
CA GLY A 701 23.65 57.27 -5.23
C GLY A 701 24.52 57.86 -6.34
N GLN A 702 25.78 57.44 -6.46
CA GLN A 702 26.63 57.77 -7.61
C GLN A 702 26.13 57.05 -8.89
N PRO A 703 26.28 57.66 -10.08
CA PRO A 703 25.89 57.02 -11.33
C PRO A 703 26.73 55.75 -11.59
N PRO A 704 26.17 54.73 -12.27
CA PRO A 704 26.92 53.54 -12.64
C PRO A 704 28.05 53.89 -13.63
N ILE A 705 29.16 53.18 -13.50
CA ILE A 705 30.31 53.27 -14.40
C ILE A 705 30.17 52.11 -15.39
N THR A 706 30.07 52.42 -16.67
CA THR A 706 29.92 51.42 -17.74
C THR A 706 31.16 51.37 -18.61
N ALA A 707 31.56 50.17 -19.02
CA ALA A 707 32.61 49.96 -20.00
C ALA A 707 32.37 48.65 -20.75
N THR A 708 33.09 48.44 -21.85
CA THR A 708 32.97 47.21 -22.64
C THR A 708 34.31 46.53 -22.69
N TRP A 709 34.38 45.30 -22.20
CA TRP A 709 35.52 44.43 -22.44
C TRP A 709 35.49 43.96 -23.90
N THR A 710 36.64 44.01 -24.59
CA THR A 710 36.80 43.44 -25.94
C THR A 710 37.96 42.46 -25.96
N GLY A 711 37.85 41.39 -26.72
CA GLY A 711 38.87 40.34 -26.77
C GLY A 711 38.37 39.05 -27.40
N THR A 712 38.86 37.92 -26.91
CA THR A 712 38.37 36.59 -27.27
C THR A 712 38.32 35.78 -25.98
N LEU A 713 37.11 35.44 -25.52
CA LEU A 713 36.86 34.67 -24.31
C LEU A 713 36.15 33.39 -24.73
N ALA A 714 36.88 32.27 -24.76
CA ALA A 714 36.30 30.99 -25.11
C ALA A 714 35.29 30.54 -24.04
N SER A 715 34.44 29.57 -24.38
CA SER A 715 33.50 28.98 -23.43
C SER A 715 34.26 28.41 -22.21
N GLY A 716 33.79 28.74 -21.00
CA GLY A 716 34.39 28.32 -19.73
C GLY A 716 35.61 29.14 -19.29
N ASP A 717 36.16 30.01 -20.14
CA ASP A 717 37.32 30.82 -19.77
C ASP A 717 36.92 32.02 -18.90
N THR A 718 37.84 32.40 -18.01
CA THR A 718 37.77 33.62 -17.20
C THR A 718 38.87 34.60 -17.61
N THR A 719 38.53 35.89 -17.71
CA THR A 719 39.51 36.95 -17.95
C THR A 719 39.35 38.09 -16.95
N THR A 720 40.44 38.83 -16.75
CA THR A 720 40.45 40.03 -15.89
C THR A 720 40.18 41.26 -16.74
N PHE A 721 39.18 42.04 -16.35
CA PHE A 721 38.83 43.31 -16.98
C PHE A 721 39.05 44.47 -16.01
N THR A 722 39.78 45.49 -16.45
CA THR A 722 39.93 46.75 -15.72
C THR A 722 39.20 47.85 -16.47
N PHE A 723 38.30 48.56 -15.80
CA PHE A 723 37.55 49.66 -16.39
C PHE A 723 38.50 50.81 -16.76
N PRO A 724 38.25 51.53 -17.88
CA PRO A 724 39.01 52.73 -18.23
C PRO A 724 38.83 53.90 -17.25
N THR A 725 37.75 53.87 -16.46
CA THR A 725 37.40 54.91 -15.48
C THR A 725 37.48 54.35 -14.08
N ASN A 726 38.22 55.04 -13.20
CA ASN A 726 38.33 54.69 -11.79
C ASN A 726 37.06 55.05 -11.01
N TYR A 727 36.77 54.29 -9.96
CA TYR A 727 35.75 54.63 -8.97
C TYR A 727 36.31 55.69 -8.00
N THR A 728 35.53 56.70 -7.63
CA THR A 728 35.91 57.68 -6.59
C THR A 728 34.94 57.54 -5.42
N PRO A 729 35.35 56.91 -4.30
CA PRO A 729 34.49 56.71 -3.15
C PRO A 729 34.04 58.03 -2.55
N VAL A 730 32.80 58.06 -2.07
CA VAL A 730 32.23 59.18 -1.28
C VAL A 730 32.33 58.87 0.20
N SER A 731 32.23 59.91 1.03
CA SER A 731 32.32 59.83 2.49
C SER A 731 31.10 59.11 3.10
N VAL A 732 31.16 57.79 3.21
CA VAL A 732 30.14 56.90 3.83
C VAL A 732 30.82 55.81 4.67
N SER A 733 30.16 55.36 5.76
CA SER A 733 30.70 54.34 6.68
C SER A 733 30.96 53.00 5.98
N ASP A 734 29.97 52.54 5.22
CA ASP A 734 29.90 51.26 4.53
C ASP A 734 28.97 51.39 3.32
N PHE A 735 29.27 50.64 2.26
CA PHE A 735 28.45 50.61 1.05
C PHE A 735 28.71 49.32 0.27
N SER A 736 27.72 48.90 -0.51
CA SER A 736 27.83 47.74 -1.41
C SER A 736 28.25 48.20 -2.79
N PHE A 737 29.30 47.58 -3.33
CA PHE A 737 29.81 47.79 -4.67
C PHE A 737 29.58 46.53 -5.50
N CYS A 738 28.73 46.65 -6.52
CA CYS A 738 28.40 45.54 -7.41
C CYS A 738 28.97 45.77 -8.81
N SER A 739 29.31 44.69 -9.50
CA SER A 739 29.57 44.71 -10.93
C SER A 739 28.84 43.57 -11.61
N TYR A 740 28.32 43.84 -12.81
CA TYR A 740 27.53 42.91 -13.58
C TYR A 740 27.75 43.07 -15.09
N THR A 741 27.53 42.01 -15.83
CA THR A 741 27.48 41.98 -17.30
C THR A 741 26.12 42.49 -17.79
N ASP A 742 26.09 43.19 -18.91
CA ASP A 742 24.86 43.80 -19.48
C ASP A 742 24.76 43.48 -20.98
N ILE A 743 24.74 42.19 -21.30
CA ILE A 743 24.59 41.70 -22.67
C ILE A 743 23.09 41.53 -22.97
N ALA A 744 22.56 42.29 -23.94
CA ALA A 744 21.12 42.31 -24.23
C ALA A 744 20.51 40.96 -24.69
N THR A 745 21.34 39.98 -25.06
CA THR A 745 20.94 38.63 -25.48
C THR A 745 21.40 37.55 -24.51
N ASP A 746 21.91 37.96 -23.35
CA ASP A 746 22.13 37.08 -22.22
C ASP A 746 20.87 37.12 -21.36
N PHE A 747 20.21 35.97 -21.25
CA PHE A 747 18.95 35.84 -20.53
C PHE A 747 19.14 35.15 -19.18
N ILE A 748 20.38 34.75 -18.84
CA ILE A 748 20.72 34.02 -17.63
C ILE A 748 21.19 35.00 -16.55
N ALA A 749 20.25 35.72 -15.91
CA ALA A 749 20.61 36.83 -15.03
C ALA A 749 21.23 36.43 -13.67
N TYR A 750 21.19 35.15 -13.28
CA TYR A 750 21.58 34.72 -11.92
C TYR A 750 23.10 34.72 -11.69
N ASN A 751 23.90 34.62 -12.74
CA ASN A 751 25.37 34.63 -12.68
C ASN A 751 25.98 35.97 -13.14
N ASP A 752 25.16 36.92 -13.58
CA ASP A 752 25.60 38.24 -14.07
C ASP A 752 26.35 39.06 -13.02
N THR A 753 25.85 39.05 -11.78
CA THR A 753 26.18 40.07 -10.76
C THR A 753 27.01 39.51 -9.61
N THR A 754 28.10 40.20 -9.28
CA THR A 754 28.85 40.02 -8.02
C THR A 754 28.88 41.33 -7.24
N CYS A 755 28.79 41.26 -5.91
CA CYS A 755 28.87 42.42 -5.01
C CYS A 755 29.90 42.21 -3.90
N VAL A 756 30.50 43.31 -3.42
CA VAL A 756 31.37 43.35 -2.23
C VAL A 756 30.96 44.52 -1.34
N ASP A 757 31.03 44.33 -0.02
CA ASP A 757 30.83 45.42 0.95
C ASP A 757 32.17 46.09 1.27
N LEU A 758 32.20 47.42 1.14
CA LEU A 758 33.39 48.25 1.26
C LEU A 758 33.16 49.37 2.27
N GLN A 759 34.26 49.87 2.85
CA GLN A 759 34.24 50.96 3.82
C GLN A 759 35.10 52.11 3.34
N THR A 760 34.79 53.34 3.77
CA THR A 760 35.67 54.49 3.54
C THR A 760 36.24 55.03 4.85
N ASN A 761 37.47 55.53 4.84
CA ASN A 761 38.13 56.14 6.00
C ASN A 761 37.60 57.55 6.28
N VAL A 762 36.29 57.66 6.51
CA VAL A 762 35.70 58.90 7.00
C VAL A 762 36.29 59.24 8.37
N GLY A 763 36.86 60.45 8.48
CA GLY A 763 37.60 60.88 9.66
C GLY A 763 36.77 60.92 10.95
N ILE A 764 37.48 60.65 12.05
CA ILE A 764 37.14 60.80 13.49
C ILE A 764 35.66 60.53 13.81
N GLU A 765 35.36 59.26 14.11
CA GLU A 765 34.18 58.92 14.90
C GLU A 765 34.27 59.57 16.29
N ASP A 766 33.16 60.14 16.74
CA ASP A 766 33.03 60.86 18.00
C ASP A 766 33.67 60.08 19.16
N ASN A 767 34.61 60.73 19.87
CA ASN A 767 35.05 60.27 21.19
C ASN A 767 33.84 60.25 22.13
N ASN A 768 33.26 59.08 22.33
CA ASN A 768 32.11 58.89 23.22
C ASN A 768 32.54 58.44 24.64
N LEU A 769 33.84 58.22 24.84
CA LEU A 769 34.45 58.11 26.16
C LEU A 769 34.45 59.48 26.85
N THR A 770 34.06 59.50 28.12
CA THR A 770 34.10 60.71 28.95
C THR A 770 35.15 60.56 30.07
N ALA A 771 35.52 61.66 30.71
CA ALA A 771 36.53 61.69 31.79
C ALA A 771 37.91 61.09 31.40
N ILE A 772 38.29 61.19 30.12
CA ILE A 772 39.54 60.63 29.61
C ILE A 772 40.76 61.34 30.25
N SER A 773 41.65 60.58 30.86
CA SER A 773 42.89 61.05 31.46
C SER A 773 44.04 60.08 31.13
N LEU A 774 45.24 60.62 30.95
CA LEU A 774 46.47 59.85 30.75
C LEU A 774 47.49 60.32 31.77
N ASN A 775 47.83 59.51 32.77
CA ASN A 775 48.70 59.93 33.88
C ASN A 775 49.74 58.86 34.28
N PRO A 776 51.05 59.18 34.32
CA PRO A 776 51.65 60.45 33.90
C PRO A 776 51.68 60.60 32.36
N ASN A 777 51.52 61.83 31.87
CA ASN A 777 51.75 62.20 30.46
C ASN A 777 52.36 63.62 30.42
N PRO A 778 53.69 63.78 30.20
CA PRO A 778 54.58 62.80 29.61
C PRO A 778 54.88 61.56 30.48
N ALA A 779 54.96 60.40 29.82
CA ALA A 779 55.21 59.09 30.41
C ALA A 779 56.71 58.73 30.37
N ASP A 780 57.14 57.93 31.34
CA ASP A 780 58.47 57.32 31.40
C ASP A 780 58.35 55.81 31.12
N ASP A 781 58.34 54.98 32.17
CA ASP A 781 58.18 53.53 32.03
C ASP A 781 56.74 53.08 31.70
N TYR A 782 55.73 53.86 32.12
CA TYR A 782 54.31 53.58 31.86
C TYR A 782 53.44 54.84 31.94
N THR A 783 52.19 54.73 31.45
CA THR A 783 51.09 55.65 31.73
C THR A 783 49.80 54.89 32.06
N MET A 784 48.86 55.52 32.74
CA MET A 784 47.52 55.00 32.99
C MET A 784 46.51 55.73 32.12
N LEU A 785 45.80 55.01 31.26
CA LEU A 785 44.64 55.49 30.53
C LEU A 785 43.39 55.27 31.37
N GLU A 786 42.82 56.37 31.86
CA GLU A 786 41.59 56.40 32.66
C GLU A 786 40.45 56.98 31.84
N PHE A 787 39.26 56.38 31.88
CA PHE A 787 38.07 56.89 31.20
C PHE A 787 36.80 56.27 31.77
N GLU A 788 35.65 56.90 31.51
CA GLU A 788 34.33 56.34 31.80
C GLU A 788 33.69 55.81 30.51
N ALA A 789 33.26 54.55 30.53
CA ALA A 789 32.58 53.88 29.42
C ALA A 789 31.09 53.66 29.73
N GLY A 790 30.22 53.85 28.74
CA GLY A 790 28.77 53.70 28.91
C GLY A 790 28.29 52.25 28.98
N THR A 791 29.09 51.29 28.50
CA THR A 791 28.73 49.86 28.43
C THR A 791 29.96 48.98 28.65
N THR A 792 29.74 47.71 28.98
CA THR A 792 30.79 46.69 29.09
C THR A 792 31.00 46.03 27.72
N ASP A 793 32.22 46.03 27.20
CA ASP A 793 32.59 45.44 25.90
C ASP A 793 34.08 45.01 25.89
N ASN A 794 34.51 44.27 24.88
CA ASN A 794 35.92 44.09 24.56
C ASN A 794 36.37 45.21 23.62
N ALA A 795 37.47 45.89 23.94
CA ALA A 795 38.02 46.97 23.14
C ALA A 795 39.44 46.66 22.66
N VAL A 796 39.84 47.25 21.55
CA VAL A 796 41.19 47.18 21.00
C VAL A 796 41.90 48.50 21.27
N LEU A 797 42.96 48.47 22.07
CA LEU A 797 43.85 49.60 22.32
C LEU A 797 45.05 49.54 21.38
N THR A 798 45.22 50.57 20.57
CA THR A 798 46.28 50.72 19.57
C THR A 798 47.15 51.91 19.90
N ILE A 799 48.48 51.77 19.81
CA ILE A 799 49.44 52.88 19.86
C ILE A 799 50.09 53.05 18.49
N THR A 800 50.10 54.27 17.98
CA THR A 800 50.70 54.65 16.69
C THR A 800 51.74 55.75 16.87
N THR A 801 52.75 55.79 16.00
CA THR A 801 53.68 56.92 15.93
C THR A 801 52.97 58.16 15.38
N ASN A 802 53.60 59.34 15.48
CA ASN A 802 53.07 60.57 14.91
C ASN A 802 52.87 60.51 13.38
N GLU A 803 53.58 59.62 12.68
CA GLU A 803 53.42 59.33 11.25
C GLU A 803 52.34 58.26 10.95
N GLY A 804 51.61 57.79 11.96
CA GLY A 804 50.50 56.84 11.82
C GLY A 804 50.92 55.35 11.81
N LYS A 805 52.21 55.03 12.00
CA LYS A 805 52.66 53.63 12.05
C LYS A 805 52.21 52.97 13.36
N ARG A 806 51.49 51.86 13.26
CA ARG A 806 51.10 51.04 14.43
C ARG A 806 52.33 50.41 15.09
N VAL A 807 52.52 50.65 16.39
CA VAL A 807 53.64 50.12 17.19
C VAL A 807 53.18 49.16 18.28
N ARG A 808 51.91 49.24 18.70
CA ARG A 808 51.30 48.26 19.61
C ARG A 808 49.81 48.15 19.35
N GLU A 809 49.29 46.96 19.58
CA GLU A 809 47.86 46.65 19.64
C GLU A 809 47.60 45.67 20.79
N THR A 810 46.53 45.87 21.55
CA THR A 810 46.19 45.01 22.69
C THR A 810 44.68 44.97 22.88
N ILE A 811 44.11 43.79 23.05
CA ILE A 811 42.71 43.62 23.43
C ILE A 811 42.59 43.84 24.94
N VAL A 812 41.65 44.69 25.34
CA VAL A 812 41.38 45.07 26.73
C VAL A 812 39.89 44.92 27.00
N ASN A 813 39.56 44.41 28.18
CA ASN A 813 38.16 44.30 28.59
C ASN A 813 37.76 45.61 29.28
N ILE A 814 36.71 46.26 28.80
CA ILE A 814 36.17 47.49 29.40
C ILE A 814 34.84 47.18 30.10
N SER A 815 34.64 47.75 31.28
CA SER A 815 33.40 47.64 32.05
C SER A 815 32.60 48.95 31.97
N ALA A 816 31.28 48.87 32.05
CA ALA A 816 30.46 50.08 32.22
C ALA A 816 30.87 50.83 33.50
N GLY A 817 31.05 52.15 33.41
CA GLY A 817 31.61 53.01 34.46
C GLY A 817 33.10 53.29 34.27
N MET A 818 33.81 53.58 35.36
CA MET A 818 35.22 53.96 35.34
C MET A 818 36.14 52.79 35.01
N ASN A 819 37.05 53.01 34.06
CA ASN A 819 38.09 52.08 33.62
C ASN A 819 39.47 52.73 33.76
N ASN A 820 40.47 51.87 33.98
CA ASN A 820 41.85 52.28 34.20
C ASN A 820 42.78 51.20 33.62
N ILE A 821 43.35 51.49 32.45
CA ILE A 821 44.20 50.59 31.68
C ILE A 821 45.64 51.06 31.76
N ARG A 822 46.54 50.16 32.14
CA ARG A 822 47.98 50.43 32.19
C ARG A 822 48.62 50.22 30.82
N ILE A 823 49.33 51.23 30.33
CA ILE A 823 50.07 51.19 29.07
C ILE A 823 51.57 51.24 29.40
N GLU A 824 52.28 50.13 29.18
CA GLU A 824 53.74 50.09 29.34
C GLU A 824 54.40 50.87 28.20
N THR A 825 55.30 51.79 28.51
CA THR A 825 56.01 52.63 27.51
C THR A 825 57.52 52.40 27.50
N ALA A 826 58.03 51.54 28.39
CA ALA A 826 59.44 51.24 28.58
C ALA A 826 60.17 50.57 27.39
N ASP A 827 59.45 50.12 26.37
CA ASP A 827 59.99 49.54 25.13
C ASP A 827 59.84 50.48 23.92
N LEU A 828 59.15 51.61 24.09
CA LEU A 828 58.99 52.63 23.06
C LEU A 828 60.10 53.69 23.16
N ALA A 829 60.45 54.28 22.02
CA ALA A 829 61.45 55.34 21.94
C ALA A 829 60.84 56.68 22.41
N PRO A 830 61.66 57.66 22.84
CA PRO A 830 61.17 58.98 23.21
C PRO A 830 60.53 59.69 22.01
N GLY A 831 59.34 60.27 22.19
CA GLY A 831 58.59 60.86 21.08
C GLY A 831 57.11 61.06 21.37
N LEU A 832 56.41 61.60 20.37
CA LEU A 832 54.95 61.75 20.36
C LEU A 832 54.30 60.55 19.68
N TYR A 833 53.35 59.95 20.38
CA TYR A 833 52.51 58.85 19.93
C TYR A 833 51.04 59.24 20.05
N HIS A 834 50.18 58.49 19.36
CA HIS A 834 48.74 58.55 19.54
C HIS A 834 48.26 57.20 20.06
N TRP A 835 47.34 57.22 21.02
CA TRP A 835 46.61 56.03 21.44
C TRP A 835 45.19 56.09 20.90
N ASN A 836 44.64 54.92 20.61
CA ASN A 836 43.29 54.77 20.08
C ASN A 836 42.65 53.52 20.69
N LEU A 837 41.49 53.67 21.32
CA LEU A 837 40.68 52.61 21.89
C LEU A 837 39.41 52.47 21.05
N ARG A 838 39.16 51.28 20.50
CA ARG A 838 37.96 50.98 19.69
C ARG A 838 37.20 49.78 20.21
N SER A 839 35.87 49.89 20.28
CA SER A 839 34.93 48.80 20.53
C SER A 839 33.63 49.07 19.77
N ASN A 840 32.63 48.20 19.87
CA ASN A 840 31.35 48.43 19.18
C ASN A 840 30.58 49.63 19.76
N SER A 841 30.87 50.03 21.00
CA SER A 841 30.09 51.02 21.74
C SER A 841 30.91 52.12 22.41
N SER A 842 32.24 51.97 22.53
CA SER A 842 33.12 52.88 23.26
C SER A 842 34.40 53.16 22.47
N ASN A 843 34.57 54.41 22.03
CA ASN A 843 35.63 54.88 21.16
C ASN A 843 36.34 56.09 21.78
N GLY A 844 37.67 56.01 21.86
CA GLY A 844 38.54 57.00 22.47
C GLY A 844 39.83 57.19 21.69
N GLU A 845 40.35 58.41 21.61
CA GLU A 845 41.71 58.66 21.11
C GLU A 845 42.37 59.86 21.79
N GLY A 846 43.70 59.86 21.83
CA GLY A 846 44.47 60.95 22.42
C GLY A 846 45.97 60.84 22.20
N LYS A 847 46.70 61.84 22.72
CA LYS A 847 48.16 61.94 22.59
C LYS A 847 48.88 61.32 23.79
N LEU A 848 49.95 60.58 23.52
CA LEU A 848 50.88 60.02 24.49
C LEU A 848 52.28 60.57 24.20
N ILE A 849 52.88 61.26 25.16
CA ILE A 849 54.24 61.81 25.06
C ILE A 849 55.16 60.95 25.92
N ILE A 850 56.30 60.52 25.39
CA ILE A 850 57.32 59.75 26.13
C ILE A 850 58.61 60.57 26.19
N THR A 851 59.15 60.82 27.39
CA THR A 851 60.24 61.82 27.62
C THR A 851 61.58 61.29 28.11
N ARG A 852 61.73 59.99 28.33
CA ARG A 852 62.96 59.42 28.89
C ARG A 852 64.19 59.54 27.99
#